data_AF-A0A7V3UX40-F1
#
_entry.id   AF-A0A7V3UX40-F1
#
_cell.length_a   1.000
_cell.length_b   1.000
_cell.length_c   1.000
_cell.angle_alpha   90.00
_cell.angle_beta   90.00
_cell.angle_gamma   90.00
#
_symmetry.space_group_name_H-M   'P 1'
#
loop_
_entity.id
_entity.type
_entity.pdbx_description
1 polymer ?
#
loop_
_entity_poly.entity_id
_entity_poly.type
_entity_poly.pdbx_seq_one_letter_code
_entity_poly.pdbx_strand_id
1 'polypeptide(L)'
;MAKPLHKRADVRKQYLTPGFHSDVVWLEDQRDYAEVLMGCTRQYLDGCRADPRYGVFLHELTYLKPYIDTNPGEGEYIRELIQAGRVGTGGAHSLPSETIISGEAIVRNIIQGRLYHERVLGDRPMVLMLWDVFGHVSQLPQIATGTRFKAVLWSKDIRGARYLWYQLGLDGTRILTRREGYWLDDTGNMEGDLQAFATFLPEAASLGLEVDLRLDCVDFRPPRPWVIGRTRWLAGRSPQIIVSGQAHRRFFEEVFRAEKQGRLFICMQGRDFEWHHQGTGVAHIDLKIANRLCENALVNAEKFCTMAAQFGARYPWEALDKGWRHVLFNQHHDAITGPCCDRAYFDILLGYREALELANEALDRALTYLAGGVDTRRSAGRSLAALVIFNPLNWQRTDLVEADLELPRAVETFAIETPAGEKVPFEVAEAEGPKGKLRRAKLRLLATVPGLGYTTLHVVPSDEPLPRVQGMTAPETVTVENEYYRVTVSAKAGGGITSLYDKLLNKELVNASVGPANELISIEEDIAEHPEPPWEMMTKIGGRRYHSRDCHAKLEVWRGPVTVRVRASSPFKDCRRVQEVMLIRGQRRIEFTTDLVGYRGKEHLHVIAFPVAVAGGVPVFDDRFGCVVKRKSRGYMDFRTWQWRNYSDCGARQLYQWIDLSGSVKLTLGDGQAVNVGSTAMVIRPDRDLEAVADRLQEALVGKGVPCTILYDDCERQR
;
A
#
# COMPACT_ATOMS: atom_id res chain seq x y z
N MET A 1 26.58 -34.82 17.59
CA MET A 1 25.12 -34.70 17.48
C MET A 1 24.70 -33.34 18.04
N ALA A 2 24.21 -32.44 17.18
CA ALA A 2 23.64 -31.17 17.64
C ALA A 2 22.43 -31.45 18.54
N LYS A 3 22.35 -30.81 19.72
CA LYS A 3 21.16 -30.91 20.57
C LYS A 3 19.99 -30.26 19.82
N PRO A 4 18.78 -30.86 19.81
CA PRO A 4 17.63 -30.23 19.17
C PRO A 4 17.33 -28.89 19.84
N LEU A 5 17.00 -27.88 19.03
CA LEU A 5 16.66 -26.53 19.49
C LEU A 5 15.48 -26.52 20.49
N HIS A 6 14.57 -27.49 20.35
CA HIS A 6 13.41 -27.69 21.21
C HIS A 6 13.39 -29.09 21.81
N LYS A 7 12.93 -29.19 23.07
CA LYS A 7 12.44 -30.47 23.61
C LYS A 7 10.96 -30.58 23.26
N ARG A 8 10.54 -31.71 22.70
CA ARG A 8 9.13 -31.99 22.40
C ARG A 8 8.31 -31.90 23.70
N ALA A 9 7.11 -31.33 23.62
CA ALA A 9 6.18 -31.20 24.74
C ALA A 9 4.84 -31.88 24.44
N ASP A 10 4.12 -32.25 25.50
CA ASP A 10 2.72 -32.68 25.38
C ASP A 10 1.81 -31.44 25.46
N VAL A 11 1.06 -31.19 24.39
CA VAL A 11 0.05 -30.13 24.37
C VAL A 11 -1.09 -30.52 25.30
N ARG A 12 -1.31 -29.74 26.36
CA ARG A 12 -2.31 -30.01 27.40
C ARG A 12 -3.62 -29.28 27.14
N LYS A 13 -3.56 -28.15 26.43
CA LYS A 13 -4.73 -27.31 26.12
C LYS A 13 -4.69 -26.81 24.68
N GLN A 14 -5.84 -26.78 24.04
CA GLN A 14 -6.08 -26.09 22.77
C GLN A 14 -7.10 -24.99 23.02
N TYR A 15 -6.73 -23.76 22.69
CA TYR A 15 -7.63 -22.62 22.72
C TYR A 15 -8.37 -22.54 21.39
N LEU A 16 -9.69 -22.61 21.42
CA LEU A 16 -10.54 -22.40 20.24
C LEU A 16 -11.09 -20.98 20.27
N THR A 17 -10.93 -20.24 19.18
CA THR A 17 -11.53 -18.92 18.95
C THR A 17 -12.68 -19.07 17.95
N PRO A 18 -13.94 -19.08 18.40
CA PRO A 18 -15.09 -18.98 17.49
C PRO A 18 -15.26 -17.54 17.00
N GLY A 19 -15.66 -17.36 15.76
CA GLY A 19 -15.95 -16.06 15.15
C GLY A 19 -16.24 -16.22 13.67
N PHE A 20 -16.05 -15.15 12.92
CA PHE A 20 -16.19 -15.18 11.47
C PHE A 20 -15.27 -14.13 10.84
N HIS A 21 -14.82 -14.42 9.62
CA HIS A 21 -14.14 -13.46 8.78
C HIS A 21 -15.19 -12.70 7.97
N SER A 22 -14.83 -11.47 7.62
CA SER A 22 -15.74 -10.42 7.19
C SER A 22 -15.16 -9.72 5.98
N ASP A 23 -15.43 -10.25 4.78
CA ASP A 23 -15.25 -9.44 3.59
C ASP A 23 -16.42 -8.48 3.47
N VAL A 24 -16.09 -7.20 3.38
CA VAL A 24 -17.10 -6.14 3.29
C VAL A 24 -17.68 -6.02 1.88
N VAL A 25 -16.96 -6.57 0.90
CA VAL A 25 -17.26 -6.67 -0.52
C VAL A 25 -16.42 -7.82 -1.08
N TRP A 26 -16.99 -8.60 -2.00
CA TRP A 26 -16.30 -9.68 -2.72
C TRP A 26 -17.21 -10.14 -3.87
N LEU A 27 -17.89 -11.27 -3.74
CA LEU A 27 -18.82 -11.79 -4.75
C LEU A 27 -20.14 -10.99 -4.80
N GLU A 28 -20.55 -10.44 -3.66
CA GLU A 28 -21.73 -9.59 -3.52
C GLU A 28 -21.36 -8.15 -3.12
N ASP A 29 -22.37 -7.28 -3.08
CA ASP A 29 -22.19 -5.88 -2.68
C ASP A 29 -22.23 -5.67 -1.16
N GLN A 30 -21.97 -4.43 -0.74
CA GLN A 30 -21.88 -4.08 0.67
C GLN A 30 -23.19 -4.35 1.45
N ARG A 31 -24.35 -4.24 0.80
CA ARG A 31 -25.64 -4.43 1.47
C ARG A 31 -25.82 -5.89 1.88
N ASP A 32 -25.58 -6.80 0.95
CA ASP A 32 -25.80 -8.22 1.18
C ASP A 32 -24.81 -8.76 2.23
N TYR A 33 -23.54 -8.35 2.17
CA TYR A 33 -22.57 -8.70 3.20
C TYR A 33 -22.91 -8.09 4.57
N ALA A 34 -23.38 -6.84 4.62
CA ALA A 34 -23.80 -6.24 5.89
C ALA A 34 -24.91 -7.04 6.58
N GLU A 35 -25.91 -7.53 5.83
CA GLU A 35 -26.98 -8.37 6.37
C GLU A 35 -26.44 -9.69 6.95
N VAL A 36 -25.57 -10.37 6.20
CA VAL A 36 -24.95 -11.63 6.61
C VAL A 36 -24.07 -11.46 7.85
N LEU A 37 -23.22 -10.43 7.89
CA LEU A 37 -22.28 -10.19 8.98
C LEU A 37 -22.99 -9.77 10.27
N MET A 38 -24.03 -8.93 10.17
CA MET A 38 -24.90 -8.61 11.30
C MET A 38 -25.68 -9.84 11.79
N GLY A 39 -26.15 -10.68 10.85
CA GLY A 39 -26.81 -11.96 11.15
C GLY A 39 -25.89 -12.94 11.89
N CYS A 40 -24.62 -13.03 11.50
CA CYS A 40 -23.61 -13.83 12.20
C CYS A 40 -23.36 -13.28 13.60
N THR A 41 -23.17 -11.96 13.71
CA THR A 41 -22.97 -11.27 15.01
C THR A 41 -24.08 -11.63 16.00
N ARG A 42 -25.35 -11.51 15.57
CA ARG A 42 -26.51 -11.88 16.39
C ARG A 42 -26.46 -13.35 16.83
N GLN A 43 -26.23 -14.28 15.90
CA GLN A 43 -26.21 -15.71 16.20
C GLN A 43 -25.11 -16.09 17.21
N TYR A 44 -23.93 -15.47 17.10
CA TYR A 44 -22.86 -15.66 18.08
C TYR A 44 -23.23 -15.12 19.47
N LEU A 45 -23.87 -13.96 19.54
CA LEU A 45 -24.34 -13.39 20.81
C LEU A 45 -25.46 -14.24 21.43
N ASP A 46 -26.34 -14.82 20.62
CA ASP A 46 -27.34 -15.81 21.07
C ASP A 46 -26.67 -17.08 21.60
N GLY A 47 -25.58 -17.54 20.97
CA GLY A 47 -24.74 -18.62 21.49
C GLY A 47 -24.15 -18.28 22.87
N CYS A 48 -23.70 -17.04 23.07
CA CYS A 48 -23.27 -16.56 24.39
C CYS A 48 -24.42 -16.49 25.41
N ARG A 49 -25.66 -16.23 24.98
CA ARG A 49 -26.83 -16.28 25.89
C ARG A 49 -27.16 -17.72 26.30
N ALA A 50 -27.10 -18.64 25.34
CA ALA A 50 -27.45 -20.05 25.53
C ALA A 50 -26.42 -20.83 26.36
N ASP A 51 -25.12 -20.51 26.23
CA ASP A 51 -24.04 -21.15 26.97
C ASP A 51 -23.16 -20.11 27.69
N PRO A 52 -23.25 -19.98 29.03
CA PRO A 52 -22.49 -18.99 29.81
C PRO A 52 -20.96 -19.12 29.73
N ARG A 53 -20.43 -20.25 29.23
CA ARG A 53 -18.99 -20.46 29.02
C ARG A 53 -18.56 -20.27 27.57
N TYR A 54 -19.51 -20.11 26.66
CA TYR A 54 -19.22 -19.82 25.26
C TYR A 54 -18.72 -18.39 25.10
N GLY A 55 -17.73 -18.21 24.23
CA GLY A 55 -17.13 -16.93 23.91
C GLY A 55 -16.90 -16.80 22.41
N VAL A 56 -16.89 -15.56 21.92
CA VAL A 56 -16.78 -15.23 20.51
C VAL A 56 -15.77 -14.11 20.29
N PHE A 57 -15.08 -14.16 19.17
CA PHE A 57 -14.24 -13.09 18.68
C PHE A 57 -15.01 -12.19 17.71
N LEU A 58 -15.12 -10.90 18.06
CA LEU A 58 -15.77 -9.87 17.25
C LEU A 58 -14.71 -8.84 16.86
N HIS A 59 -14.26 -8.92 15.61
CA HIS A 59 -13.03 -8.30 15.15
C HIS A 59 -13.22 -6.87 14.64
N GLU A 60 -13.94 -6.71 13.53
CA GLU A 60 -13.83 -5.54 12.65
C GLU A 60 -14.98 -4.56 12.87
N LEU A 61 -14.69 -3.27 12.75
CA LEU A 61 -15.68 -2.21 12.94
C LEU A 61 -16.70 -2.14 11.80
N THR A 62 -16.35 -2.72 10.65
CA THR A 62 -17.13 -2.72 9.41
C THR A 62 -18.50 -3.36 9.58
N TYR A 63 -18.62 -4.40 10.42
CA TYR A 63 -19.92 -4.97 10.83
C TYR A 63 -20.29 -4.64 12.27
N LEU A 64 -19.31 -4.54 13.17
CA LEU A 64 -19.57 -4.44 14.60
C LEU A 64 -20.22 -3.12 14.97
N LYS A 65 -19.75 -2.01 14.38
CA LYS A 65 -20.32 -0.69 14.65
C LYS A 65 -21.74 -0.58 14.08
N PRO A 66 -22.03 -0.90 12.80
CA PRO A 66 -23.40 -0.90 12.29
C PRO A 66 -24.34 -1.80 13.07
N TYR A 67 -23.88 -2.98 13.50
CA TYR A 67 -24.68 -3.87 14.34
C TYR A 67 -25.11 -3.21 15.65
N ILE A 68 -24.16 -2.59 16.38
CA ILE A 68 -24.44 -1.91 17.65
C ILE A 68 -25.36 -0.70 17.43
N ASP A 69 -25.12 0.10 16.39
CA ASP A 69 -25.93 1.30 16.10
C ASP A 69 -27.39 0.93 15.79
N THR A 70 -27.63 -0.23 15.17
CA THR A 70 -28.97 -0.68 14.73
C THR A 70 -29.68 -1.59 15.73
N ASN A 71 -29.00 -2.09 16.77
CA ASN A 71 -29.55 -2.99 17.78
C ASN A 71 -29.36 -2.41 19.19
N PRO A 72 -30.27 -1.55 19.67
CA PRO A 72 -30.18 -0.95 21.01
C PRO A 72 -30.05 -2.01 22.12
N GLY A 73 -29.12 -1.80 23.05
CA GLY A 73 -28.83 -2.71 24.16
C GLY A 73 -27.75 -3.75 23.88
N GLU A 74 -27.53 -4.16 22.62
CA GLU A 74 -26.46 -5.13 22.30
C GLU A 74 -25.06 -4.58 22.61
N GLY A 75 -24.86 -3.26 22.46
CA GLY A 75 -23.60 -2.62 22.85
C GLY A 75 -23.28 -2.73 24.35
N GLU A 76 -24.30 -2.72 25.23
CA GLU A 76 -24.11 -2.97 26.67
C GLU A 76 -23.77 -4.43 26.94
N TYR A 77 -24.52 -5.35 26.32
CA TYR A 77 -24.29 -6.77 26.47
C TYR A 77 -22.90 -7.21 25.98
N ILE A 78 -22.43 -6.69 24.84
CA ILE A 78 -21.07 -6.93 24.34
C ILE A 78 -20.02 -6.44 25.35
N ARG A 79 -20.21 -5.26 25.96
CA ARG A 79 -19.30 -4.75 26.99
C ARG A 79 -19.25 -5.65 28.22
N GLU A 80 -20.40 -6.15 28.68
CA GLU A 80 -20.47 -7.12 29.79
C GLU A 80 -19.71 -8.41 29.45
N LEU A 81 -19.89 -8.95 28.24
CA LEU A 81 -19.17 -10.13 27.78
C LEU A 81 -17.66 -9.91 27.67
N ILE A 82 -17.22 -8.72 27.24
CA ILE A 82 -15.80 -8.34 27.22
C ILE A 82 -15.22 -8.33 28.65
N GLN A 83 -15.92 -7.68 29.59
CA GLN A 83 -15.50 -7.63 31.00
C GLN A 83 -15.45 -9.03 31.64
N ALA A 84 -16.38 -9.90 31.26
CA ALA A 84 -16.40 -11.30 31.68
C ALA A 84 -15.33 -12.18 30.99
N GLY A 85 -14.55 -11.63 30.06
CA GLY A 85 -13.51 -12.35 29.32
C GLY A 85 -14.04 -13.34 28.28
N ARG A 86 -15.31 -13.19 27.88
CA ARG A 86 -16.03 -14.08 26.95
C ARG A 86 -15.94 -13.58 25.52
N VAL A 87 -15.89 -12.26 25.32
CA VAL A 87 -15.63 -11.64 24.02
C VAL A 87 -14.22 -11.08 23.98
N GLY A 88 -13.57 -11.23 22.83
CA GLY A 88 -12.32 -10.55 22.49
C GLY A 88 -12.45 -9.86 21.13
N THR A 89 -11.61 -8.87 20.90
CA THR A 89 -11.58 -8.08 19.66
C THR A 89 -10.15 -7.92 19.13
N GLY A 90 -9.97 -7.61 17.85
CA GLY A 90 -8.64 -7.55 17.21
C GLY A 90 -8.03 -6.17 17.14
N GLY A 91 -8.80 -5.10 17.39
CA GLY A 91 -8.26 -3.77 17.60
C GLY A 91 -7.96 -2.95 16.35
N ALA A 92 -8.14 -3.49 15.14
CA ALA A 92 -8.04 -2.76 13.88
C ALA A 92 -9.43 -2.33 13.38
N HIS A 93 -9.50 -1.34 12.47
CA HIS A 93 -10.77 -0.96 11.86
C HIS A 93 -11.30 -2.10 10.97
N SER A 94 -10.40 -2.65 10.16
CA SER A 94 -10.65 -3.75 9.22
C SER A 94 -9.35 -4.50 8.95
N LEU A 95 -9.37 -5.41 7.97
CA LEU A 95 -8.19 -6.08 7.42
C LEU A 95 -7.70 -5.40 6.11
N PRO A 96 -6.78 -4.41 6.18
CA PRO A 96 -6.39 -3.65 4.99
C PRO A 96 -5.37 -4.37 4.11
N SER A 97 -5.35 -4.08 2.81
CA SER A 97 -4.26 -4.48 1.90
C SER A 97 -3.01 -3.61 2.10
N GLU A 98 -2.21 -3.91 3.13
CA GLU A 98 -1.06 -3.10 3.59
C GLU A 98 -0.11 -2.65 2.47
N THR A 99 0.18 -3.56 1.55
CA THR A 99 1.16 -3.40 0.46
C THR A 99 0.69 -2.47 -0.67
N ILE A 100 -0.58 -2.05 -0.66
CA ILE A 100 -1.19 -1.13 -1.65
C ILE A 100 -1.49 0.27 -1.06
N ILE A 101 -1.67 0.38 0.25
CA ILE A 101 -2.08 1.62 0.93
C ILE A 101 -0.93 2.37 1.62
N SER A 102 -1.05 3.66 1.89
CA SER A 102 -0.01 4.41 2.60
C SER A 102 0.28 3.90 4.02
N GLY A 103 1.50 4.15 4.50
CA GLY A 103 1.87 3.84 5.89
C GLY A 103 1.01 4.59 6.91
N GLU A 104 0.62 5.83 6.60
CA GLU A 104 -0.32 6.60 7.41
C GLU A 104 -1.68 5.91 7.46
N ALA A 105 -2.21 5.41 6.34
CA ALA A 105 -3.49 4.72 6.31
C ALA A 105 -3.49 3.41 7.13
N ILE A 106 -2.39 2.63 7.13
CA ILE A 106 -2.24 1.46 8.02
C ILE A 106 -2.34 1.91 9.49
N VAL A 107 -1.63 2.98 9.86
CA VAL A 107 -1.67 3.54 11.21
C VAL A 107 -3.07 4.03 11.57
N ARG A 108 -3.78 4.71 10.64
CA ARG A 108 -5.16 5.17 10.83
C ARG A 108 -6.15 4.03 10.98
N ASN A 109 -6.03 2.96 10.19
CA ASN A 109 -6.83 1.76 10.32
C ASN A 109 -6.74 1.21 11.75
N ILE A 110 -5.51 1.06 12.25
CA ILE A 110 -5.27 0.56 13.60
C ILE A 110 -5.75 1.53 14.66
N ILE A 111 -5.42 2.83 14.58
CA ILE A 111 -5.77 3.81 15.61
C ILE A 111 -7.29 3.94 15.73
N GLN A 112 -8.00 4.00 14.60
CA GLN A 112 -9.47 4.10 14.62
C GLN A 112 -10.11 2.87 15.24
N GLY A 113 -9.70 1.67 14.81
CA GLY A 113 -10.09 0.41 15.43
C GLY A 113 -9.85 0.44 16.94
N ARG A 114 -8.61 0.67 17.33
CA ARG A 114 -8.14 0.54 18.70
C ARG A 114 -8.85 1.50 19.64
N LEU A 115 -9.06 2.75 19.20
CA LEU A 115 -9.79 3.73 20.00
C LEU A 115 -11.25 3.31 20.18
N TYR A 116 -11.91 2.75 19.16
CA TYR A 116 -13.27 2.24 19.33
C TYR A 116 -13.31 1.06 20.31
N HIS A 117 -12.45 0.05 20.12
CA HIS A 117 -12.41 -1.11 21.00
C HIS A 117 -12.06 -0.74 22.46
N GLU A 118 -11.12 0.18 22.68
CA GLU A 118 -10.71 0.59 24.03
C GLU A 118 -11.67 1.57 24.69
N ARG A 119 -12.18 2.57 23.95
CA ARG A 119 -12.98 3.67 24.52
C ARG A 119 -14.48 3.44 24.47
N VAL A 120 -14.96 2.71 23.47
CA VAL A 120 -16.39 2.43 23.29
C VAL A 120 -16.75 1.06 23.86
N LEU A 121 -15.94 0.02 23.57
CA LEU A 121 -16.23 -1.35 24.00
C LEU A 121 -15.51 -1.77 25.30
N GLY A 122 -14.48 -1.05 25.72
CA GLY A 122 -13.73 -1.35 26.93
C GLY A 122 -12.81 -2.57 26.84
N ASP A 123 -12.54 -3.10 25.63
CA ASP A 123 -11.55 -4.16 25.42
C ASP A 123 -10.12 -3.59 25.36
N ARG A 124 -9.11 -4.43 25.52
CA ARG A 124 -7.70 -4.07 25.32
C ARG A 124 -7.03 -5.10 24.43
N PRO A 125 -7.21 -4.99 23.09
CA PRO A 125 -6.62 -5.92 22.14
C PRO A 125 -5.11 -6.01 22.28
N MET A 126 -4.61 -7.24 22.40
CA MET A 126 -3.18 -7.55 22.54
C MET A 126 -2.56 -8.08 21.25
N VAL A 127 -3.39 -8.72 20.41
CA VAL A 127 -2.98 -9.39 19.19
C VAL A 127 -3.62 -8.68 18.01
N LEU A 128 -2.80 -8.29 17.03
CA LEU A 128 -3.27 -7.75 15.77
C LEU A 128 -3.63 -8.93 14.85
N MET A 129 -4.90 -9.04 14.49
CA MET A 129 -5.38 -10.12 13.62
C MET A 129 -5.31 -9.63 12.19
N LEU A 130 -4.46 -10.26 11.37
CA LEU A 130 -4.30 -9.94 9.95
C LEU A 130 -4.46 -11.21 9.10
N TRP A 131 -5.35 -12.12 9.52
CA TRP A 131 -5.35 -13.49 9.04
C TRP A 131 -5.49 -13.60 7.52
N ASP A 132 -6.26 -12.72 6.85
CA ASP A 132 -6.47 -12.80 5.39
C ASP A 132 -5.74 -11.73 4.57
N VAL A 133 -4.83 -10.97 5.19
CA VAL A 133 -4.10 -9.94 4.45
C VAL A 133 -3.10 -10.56 3.46
N PHE A 134 -3.12 -10.07 2.22
CA PHE A 134 -2.31 -10.58 1.10
C PHE A 134 -0.86 -10.04 1.12
N GLY A 135 -0.11 -10.45 2.13
CA GLY A 135 1.28 -10.02 2.33
C GLY A 135 1.41 -8.82 3.25
N HIS A 136 2.56 -8.71 3.92
CA HIS A 136 2.81 -7.66 4.91
C HIS A 136 3.93 -6.71 4.49
N VAL A 137 3.80 -5.44 4.90
CA VAL A 137 4.87 -4.45 4.74
C VAL A 137 6.04 -4.74 5.66
N SER A 138 7.24 -4.35 5.26
CA SER A 138 8.47 -4.66 6.00
C SER A 138 8.52 -4.01 7.40
N GLN A 139 7.75 -2.94 7.61
CA GLN A 139 7.65 -2.21 8.87
C GLN A 139 6.43 -2.60 9.73
N LEU A 140 5.72 -3.68 9.40
CA LEU A 140 4.63 -4.18 10.25
C LEU A 140 5.04 -4.32 11.74
N PRO A 141 6.25 -4.82 12.10
CA PRO A 141 6.67 -4.91 13.50
C PRO A 141 6.69 -3.57 14.22
N GLN A 142 7.22 -2.52 13.59
CA GLN A 142 7.27 -1.17 14.14
C GLN A 142 5.86 -0.59 14.29
N ILE A 143 5.02 -0.72 13.25
CA ILE A 143 3.65 -0.20 13.26
C ILE A 143 2.81 -0.89 14.35
N ALA A 144 2.84 -2.21 14.41
CA ALA A 144 2.06 -2.99 15.37
C ALA A 144 2.52 -2.74 16.82
N THR A 145 3.84 -2.70 17.07
CA THR A 145 4.37 -2.43 18.41
C THR A 145 4.12 -0.96 18.82
N GLY A 146 4.35 -0.01 17.91
CA GLY A 146 4.10 1.42 18.14
C GLY A 146 2.63 1.74 18.41
N THR A 147 1.72 0.93 17.87
CA THR A 147 0.29 1.00 18.16
C THR A 147 -0.15 0.14 19.35
N ARG A 148 0.78 -0.43 20.12
CA ARG A 148 0.61 -1.20 21.38
C ARG A 148 0.14 -2.66 21.25
N PHE A 149 0.29 -3.29 20.08
CA PHE A 149 0.15 -4.74 19.98
C PHE A 149 1.41 -5.47 20.43
N LYS A 150 1.27 -6.73 20.83
CA LYS A 150 2.39 -7.59 21.25
C LYS A 150 2.63 -8.76 20.31
N ALA A 151 1.63 -9.11 19.51
CA ALA A 151 1.70 -10.24 18.60
C ALA A 151 0.83 -10.02 17.36
N VAL A 152 1.13 -10.77 16.31
CA VAL A 152 0.39 -10.82 15.04
C VAL A 152 -0.04 -12.25 14.74
N LEU A 153 -1.26 -12.41 14.21
CA LEU A 153 -1.74 -13.65 13.61
C LEU A 153 -1.95 -13.47 12.11
N TRP A 154 -1.44 -14.43 11.34
CA TRP A 154 -1.52 -14.43 9.88
C TRP A 154 -1.76 -15.83 9.34
N SER A 155 -2.62 -16.00 8.33
CA SER A 155 -2.96 -17.32 7.79
C SER A 155 -2.26 -17.67 6.48
N LYS A 156 -1.86 -16.68 5.68
CA LYS A 156 -1.32 -16.94 4.35
C LYS A 156 0.03 -17.65 4.46
N ASP A 157 0.21 -18.70 3.66
CA ASP A 157 1.47 -19.43 3.63
C ASP A 157 2.51 -18.65 2.84
N ILE A 158 3.68 -18.44 3.44
CA ILE A 158 4.87 -17.97 2.74
C ILE A 158 5.91 -19.05 2.84
N ARG A 159 6.44 -19.47 1.69
CA ARG A 159 7.37 -20.58 1.59
C ARG A 159 8.54 -20.44 2.57
N GLY A 160 8.57 -21.30 3.58
CA GLY A 160 9.61 -21.35 4.61
C GLY A 160 9.42 -20.38 5.78
N ALA A 161 8.28 -19.69 5.87
CA ALA A 161 7.85 -19.07 7.11
C ALA A 161 7.64 -20.18 8.14
N ARG A 162 7.86 -19.85 9.42
CA ARG A 162 7.81 -20.84 10.50
C ARG A 162 6.44 -20.77 11.13
N TYR A 163 6.11 -21.76 11.95
CA TYR A 163 4.86 -21.76 12.70
C TYR A 163 4.75 -20.58 13.70
N LEU A 164 5.85 -20.27 14.39
CA LEU A 164 5.98 -19.18 15.37
C LEU A 164 7.37 -18.56 15.25
N TRP A 165 7.45 -17.23 15.13
CA TRP A 165 8.73 -16.52 14.96
C TRP A 165 8.64 -15.06 15.42
N TYR A 166 9.79 -14.43 15.65
CA TYR A 166 9.88 -12.98 15.73
C TYR A 166 10.07 -12.38 14.35
N GLN A 167 9.08 -11.63 13.87
CA GLN A 167 9.20 -10.85 12.65
C GLN A 167 10.01 -9.58 12.93
N LEU A 168 11.06 -9.36 12.13
CA LEU A 168 11.99 -8.24 12.28
C LEU A 168 11.64 -7.10 11.32
N GLY A 169 11.48 -5.89 11.86
CA GLY A 169 11.27 -4.65 11.11
C GLY A 169 12.58 -4.00 10.67
N LEU A 170 12.49 -3.04 9.75
CA LEU A 170 13.65 -2.33 9.21
C LEU A 170 14.37 -1.46 10.27
N ASP A 171 13.69 -1.11 11.36
CA ASP A 171 14.26 -0.35 12.47
C ASP A 171 14.86 -1.24 13.58
N GLY A 172 14.81 -2.57 13.43
CA GLY A 172 15.20 -3.53 14.45
C GLY A 172 14.07 -3.90 15.43
N THR A 173 12.88 -3.30 15.32
CA THR A 173 11.73 -3.70 16.12
C THR A 173 11.32 -5.13 15.79
N ARG A 174 10.95 -5.91 16.80
CA ARG A 174 10.52 -7.30 16.63
C ARG A 174 9.11 -7.48 17.17
N ILE A 175 8.28 -8.23 16.45
CA ILE A 175 6.96 -8.65 16.93
C ILE A 175 6.80 -10.15 16.80
N LEU A 176 6.16 -10.77 17.80
CA LEU A 176 5.90 -12.20 17.78
C LEU A 176 4.76 -12.49 16.80
N THR A 177 5.03 -13.28 15.77
CA THR A 177 4.06 -13.64 14.74
C THR A 177 3.81 -15.14 14.76
N ARG A 178 2.53 -15.52 14.63
CA ARG A 178 2.11 -16.91 14.50
C ARG A 178 1.38 -17.12 13.17
N ARG A 179 1.78 -18.17 12.45
CA ARG A 179 1.06 -18.67 11.28
C ARG A 179 -0.11 -19.51 11.78
N GLU A 180 -1.33 -19.11 11.46
CA GLU A 180 -2.55 -19.79 11.91
C GLU A 180 -3.66 -19.64 10.88
N GLY A 181 -4.23 -20.77 10.44
CA GLY A 181 -5.43 -20.78 9.62
C GLY A 181 -6.62 -20.25 10.41
N TYR A 182 -7.53 -19.53 9.75
CA TYR A 182 -8.77 -19.05 10.37
C TYR A 182 -9.93 -20.04 10.22
N TRP A 183 -9.63 -21.29 9.85
CA TRP A 183 -10.56 -22.39 9.66
C TRP A 183 -10.20 -23.61 10.54
N LEU A 184 -11.19 -24.49 10.75
CA LEU A 184 -11.02 -25.74 11.50
C LEU A 184 -11.24 -26.97 10.61
N ASP A 185 -12.48 -27.43 10.49
CA ASP A 185 -12.91 -28.48 9.56
C ASP A 185 -14.12 -27.99 8.74
N ASP A 186 -14.21 -28.46 7.50
CA ASP A 186 -15.22 -28.03 6.53
C ASP A 186 -16.58 -28.70 6.74
N THR A 187 -16.64 -29.86 7.40
CA THR A 187 -17.89 -30.61 7.58
C THR A 187 -18.85 -29.96 8.57
N GLY A 188 -18.36 -29.06 9.42
CA GLY A 188 -19.18 -28.42 10.44
C GLY A 188 -19.56 -29.32 11.62
N ASN A 189 -19.15 -30.59 11.61
CA ASN A 189 -19.64 -31.61 12.54
C ASN A 189 -18.62 -31.96 13.64
N MET A 190 -19.12 -32.55 14.72
CA MET A 190 -18.33 -32.86 15.91
C MET A 190 -17.15 -33.81 15.63
N GLU A 191 -17.34 -34.83 14.80
CA GLU A 191 -16.29 -35.81 14.54
C GLU A 191 -15.14 -35.21 13.73
N GLY A 192 -15.48 -34.49 12.65
CA GLY A 192 -14.51 -33.76 11.82
C GLY A 192 -13.72 -32.74 12.63
N ASP A 193 -14.39 -31.95 13.46
CA ASP A 193 -13.73 -30.95 14.31
C ASP A 193 -12.78 -31.57 15.34
N LEU A 194 -13.20 -32.65 16.01
CA LEU A 194 -12.34 -33.36 16.96
C LEU A 194 -11.12 -33.99 16.28
N GLN A 195 -11.29 -34.49 15.06
CA GLN A 195 -10.18 -34.98 14.24
C GLN A 195 -9.23 -33.85 13.82
N ALA A 196 -9.77 -32.69 13.44
CA ALA A 196 -8.99 -31.51 13.11
C ALA A 196 -8.14 -31.07 14.31
N PHE A 197 -8.75 -30.94 15.50
CA PHE A 197 -8.03 -30.62 16.74
C PHE A 197 -6.83 -31.54 16.99
N ALA A 198 -6.98 -32.85 16.79
CA ALA A 198 -5.91 -33.82 16.97
C ALA A 198 -4.78 -33.67 15.93
N THR A 199 -5.14 -33.36 14.69
CA THR A 199 -4.21 -33.26 13.55
C THR A 199 -3.20 -32.12 13.71
N PHE A 200 -3.56 -31.02 14.37
CA PHE A 200 -2.67 -29.85 14.54
C PHE A 200 -1.70 -29.94 15.74
N LEU A 201 -1.93 -30.87 16.68
CA LEU A 201 -1.10 -31.02 17.88
C LEU A 201 0.40 -31.28 17.61
N PRO A 202 0.79 -32.14 16.63
CA PRO A 202 2.19 -32.50 16.45
C PRO A 202 3.11 -31.31 16.12
N GLU A 203 2.64 -30.32 15.36
CA GLU A 203 3.44 -29.16 14.99
C GLU A 203 3.75 -28.29 16.22
N ALA A 204 2.73 -27.94 17.01
CA ALA A 204 2.91 -27.20 18.27
C ALA A 204 3.81 -27.95 19.27
N ALA A 205 3.56 -29.26 19.44
CA ALA A 205 4.36 -30.14 20.30
C ALA A 205 5.84 -30.19 19.90
N SER A 206 6.12 -30.16 18.59
CA SER A 206 7.50 -30.21 18.06
C SER A 206 8.34 -28.98 18.44
N LEU A 207 7.68 -27.86 18.72
CA LEU A 207 8.31 -26.61 19.16
C LEU A 207 8.43 -26.50 20.69
N GLY A 208 7.94 -27.50 21.41
CA GLY A 208 7.91 -27.50 22.88
C GLY A 208 6.75 -26.71 23.48
N LEU A 209 5.71 -26.39 22.69
CA LEU A 209 4.51 -25.72 23.19
C LEU A 209 3.62 -26.71 23.95
N GLU A 210 3.19 -26.31 25.15
CA GLU A 210 2.20 -27.05 25.96
C GLU A 210 0.76 -26.62 25.64
N VAL A 211 0.59 -25.61 24.78
CA VAL A 211 -0.70 -25.10 24.33
C VAL A 211 -0.72 -24.83 22.84
N ASP A 212 -1.89 -24.94 22.25
CA ASP A 212 -2.16 -24.61 20.85
C ASP A 212 -3.34 -23.63 20.74
N LEU A 213 -3.46 -22.96 19.60
CA LEU A 213 -4.53 -22.04 19.25
C LEU A 213 -5.15 -22.49 17.94
N ARG A 214 -6.47 -22.53 17.88
CA ARG A 214 -7.24 -22.78 16.67
C ARG A 214 -8.27 -21.67 16.51
N LEU A 215 -8.53 -21.32 15.27
CA LEU A 215 -9.54 -20.36 14.90
C LEU A 215 -10.65 -21.10 14.13
N ASP A 216 -11.89 -20.74 14.44
CA ASP A 216 -13.06 -21.11 13.66
C ASP A 216 -13.75 -19.82 13.29
N CYS A 217 -13.15 -19.13 12.32
CA CYS A 217 -13.46 -17.77 11.91
C CYS A 217 -13.60 -17.68 10.39
N VAL A 218 -14.11 -18.74 9.75
CA VAL A 218 -14.27 -18.80 8.29
C VAL A 218 -15.25 -17.72 7.79
N ASP A 219 -15.08 -17.31 6.54
CA ASP A 219 -15.86 -16.28 5.86
C ASP A 219 -17.36 -16.51 6.10
N PHE A 220 -18.00 -15.49 6.67
CA PHE A 220 -19.46 -15.44 6.87
C PHE A 220 -20.05 -16.62 7.67
N ARG A 221 -19.22 -17.37 8.41
CA ARG A 221 -19.66 -18.62 9.02
C ARG A 221 -20.40 -18.39 10.35
N PRO A 222 -21.66 -18.84 10.49
CA PRO A 222 -22.36 -18.79 11.77
C PRO A 222 -21.73 -19.74 12.81
N PRO A 223 -22.08 -19.61 14.10
CA PRO A 223 -21.52 -20.45 15.16
C PRO A 223 -21.75 -21.94 14.92
N ARG A 224 -20.75 -22.78 15.23
CA ARG A 224 -20.94 -24.25 15.23
C ARG A 224 -21.98 -24.67 16.27
N PRO A 225 -23.16 -25.16 15.85
CA PRO A 225 -24.25 -25.42 16.78
C PRO A 225 -23.90 -26.46 17.84
N TRP A 226 -23.08 -27.46 17.48
CA TRP A 226 -22.75 -28.55 18.39
C TRP A 226 -21.81 -28.12 19.53
N VAL A 227 -21.04 -27.03 19.35
CA VAL A 227 -20.11 -26.51 20.36
C VAL A 227 -20.88 -25.79 21.48
N ILE A 228 -21.94 -25.07 21.12
CA ILE A 228 -22.79 -24.35 22.07
C ILE A 228 -23.46 -25.36 23.02
N GLY A 229 -23.34 -25.13 24.33
CA GLY A 229 -23.84 -26.03 25.38
C GLY A 229 -22.89 -27.19 25.71
N ARG A 230 -21.82 -27.40 24.94
CA ARG A 230 -20.80 -28.46 25.16
C ARG A 230 -19.44 -27.93 25.58
N THR A 231 -19.28 -26.63 25.79
CA THR A 231 -18.02 -25.99 26.23
C THR A 231 -17.44 -26.61 27.51
N ARG A 232 -18.28 -26.99 28.48
CA ARG A 232 -17.85 -27.69 29.70
C ARG A 232 -17.28 -29.08 29.41
N TRP A 233 -17.91 -29.82 28.51
CA TRP A 233 -17.46 -31.15 28.10
C TRP A 233 -16.11 -31.05 27.36
N LEU A 234 -15.99 -30.08 26.43
CA LEU A 234 -14.75 -29.78 25.72
C LEU A 234 -13.59 -29.45 26.67
N ALA A 235 -13.84 -28.63 27.69
CA ALA A 235 -12.85 -28.28 28.71
C ALA A 235 -12.42 -29.47 29.60
N GLY A 236 -13.22 -30.55 29.65
CA GLY A 236 -12.92 -31.77 30.39
C GLY A 236 -12.16 -32.83 29.58
N ARG A 237 -11.91 -32.60 28.28
CA ARG A 237 -11.15 -33.51 27.42
C ARG A 237 -9.65 -33.45 27.72
N SER A 238 -8.91 -34.42 27.15
CA SER A 238 -7.44 -34.43 27.13
C SER A 238 -6.96 -34.60 25.69
N PRO A 239 -6.30 -33.60 25.07
CA PRO A 239 -6.08 -32.25 25.60
C PRO A 239 -7.39 -31.48 25.84
N GLN A 240 -7.35 -30.50 26.76
CA GLN A 240 -8.50 -29.64 27.03
C GLN A 240 -8.79 -28.76 25.82
N ILE A 241 -10.05 -28.61 25.43
CA ILE A 241 -10.45 -27.64 24.40
C ILE A 241 -11.18 -26.49 25.07
N ILE A 242 -10.55 -25.31 25.08
CA ILE A 242 -11.05 -24.11 25.77
C ILE A 242 -11.62 -23.15 24.73
N VAL A 243 -12.94 -23.09 24.64
CA VAL A 243 -13.68 -22.16 23.78
C VAL A 243 -13.65 -20.77 24.42
N SER A 244 -13.11 -19.78 23.72
CA SER A 244 -12.94 -18.44 24.28
C SER A 244 -12.80 -17.38 23.18
N GLY A 245 -13.53 -16.26 23.29
CA GLY A 245 -13.31 -15.10 22.43
C GLY A 245 -11.94 -14.44 22.60
N GLN A 246 -11.25 -14.74 23.71
CA GLN A 246 -9.88 -14.27 24.01
C GLN A 246 -8.83 -15.38 23.88
N ALA A 247 -9.14 -16.46 23.16
CA ALA A 247 -8.26 -17.62 22.98
C ALA A 247 -6.87 -17.22 22.42
N HIS A 248 -6.82 -16.37 21.39
CA HIS A 248 -5.58 -15.83 20.84
C HIS A 248 -4.73 -15.11 21.91
N ARG A 249 -5.35 -14.25 22.73
CA ARG A 249 -4.66 -13.55 23.82
C ARG A 249 -4.06 -14.52 24.83
N ARG A 250 -4.85 -15.49 25.30
CA ARG A 250 -4.39 -16.49 26.28
C ARG A 250 -3.25 -17.33 25.74
N PHE A 251 -3.32 -17.73 24.47
CA PHE A 251 -2.24 -18.45 23.80
C PHE A 251 -0.92 -17.66 23.86
N PHE A 252 -0.91 -16.40 23.41
CA PHE A 252 0.32 -15.60 23.40
C PHE A 252 0.83 -15.28 24.81
N GLU A 253 -0.04 -15.05 25.79
CA GLU A 253 0.36 -14.90 27.19
C GLU A 253 1.08 -16.15 27.73
N GLU A 254 0.66 -17.36 27.33
CA GLU A 254 1.35 -18.60 27.66
C GLU A 254 2.70 -18.73 26.94
N VAL A 255 2.78 -18.35 25.66
CA VAL A 255 4.04 -18.33 24.90
C VAL A 255 5.05 -17.39 25.54
N PHE A 256 4.67 -16.13 25.82
CA PHE A 256 5.57 -15.16 26.46
C PHE A 256 6.05 -15.66 27.83
N ARG A 257 5.18 -16.33 28.60
CA ARG A 257 5.56 -16.92 29.89
C ARG A 257 6.57 -18.05 29.71
N ALA A 258 6.35 -18.95 28.76
CA ALA A 258 7.24 -20.09 28.51
C ALA A 258 8.60 -19.65 27.94
N GLU A 259 8.63 -18.65 27.07
CA GLU A 259 9.85 -18.03 26.58
C GLU A 259 10.63 -17.35 27.72
N LYS A 260 9.98 -16.53 28.55
CA LYS A 260 10.62 -15.87 29.70
C LYS A 260 11.24 -16.87 30.69
N GLN A 261 10.69 -18.09 30.75
CA GLN A 261 11.20 -19.19 31.58
C GLN A 261 12.30 -20.01 30.89
N GLY A 262 12.70 -19.67 29.67
CA GLY A 262 13.70 -20.39 28.88
C GLY A 262 13.23 -21.76 28.38
N ARG A 263 11.91 -22.03 28.41
CA ARG A 263 11.33 -23.30 27.94
C ARG A 263 11.08 -23.31 26.43
N LEU A 264 10.94 -22.14 25.82
CA LEU A 264 10.79 -21.95 24.39
C LEU A 264 11.95 -21.12 23.86
N PHE A 265 12.40 -21.48 22.67
CA PHE A 265 13.27 -20.67 21.84
C PHE A 265 12.46 -20.24 20.61
N ILE A 266 12.55 -18.98 20.20
CA ILE A 266 11.78 -18.47 19.07
C ILE A 266 12.76 -17.71 18.18
N CYS A 267 12.96 -18.22 16.97
CA CYS A 267 13.88 -17.64 16.01
C CYS A 267 13.33 -16.35 15.38
N MET A 268 14.23 -15.53 14.88
CA MET A 268 13.91 -14.31 14.16
C MET A 268 13.79 -14.54 12.64
N GLN A 269 12.93 -13.78 11.97
CA GLN A 269 12.84 -13.72 10.52
C GLN A 269 12.68 -12.27 10.04
N GLY A 270 13.67 -11.78 9.31
CA GLY A 270 13.62 -10.52 8.55
C GLY A 270 13.48 -10.76 7.05
N ARG A 271 12.68 -11.76 6.66
CA ARG A 271 12.45 -12.12 5.26
C ARG A 271 11.44 -11.19 4.60
N ASP A 272 11.31 -11.33 3.28
CA ASP A 272 10.24 -10.68 2.54
C ASP A 272 8.90 -11.40 2.79
N PHE A 273 7.93 -10.67 3.34
CA PHE A 273 6.59 -11.16 3.66
C PHE A 273 5.50 -10.56 2.75
N GLU A 274 5.86 -9.82 1.70
CA GLU A 274 4.92 -9.22 0.76
C GLU A 274 4.26 -10.25 -0.18
N TRP A 275 4.86 -11.43 -0.34
CA TRP A 275 4.61 -12.30 -1.50
C TRP A 275 3.34 -13.15 -1.40
N HIS A 276 2.20 -12.58 -1.78
CA HIS A 276 0.93 -13.27 -1.97
C HIS A 276 0.06 -12.53 -3.02
N HIS A 277 -0.70 -13.25 -3.86
CA HIS A 277 -1.66 -12.70 -4.84
C HIS A 277 -1.16 -11.43 -5.57
N GLN A 278 -0.09 -11.54 -6.35
CA GLN A 278 0.62 -10.37 -6.87
C GLN A 278 -0.17 -9.56 -7.91
N GLY A 279 -1.18 -10.15 -8.56
CA GLY A 279 -2.06 -9.46 -9.51
C GLY A 279 -2.95 -8.39 -8.87
N THR A 280 -3.20 -8.50 -7.58
CA THR A 280 -3.97 -7.51 -6.81
C THR A 280 -3.41 -6.08 -6.87
N GLY A 281 -2.11 -5.94 -7.15
CA GLY A 281 -1.47 -4.63 -7.33
C GLY A 281 -1.82 -3.91 -8.64
N VAL A 282 -2.34 -4.64 -9.64
CA VAL A 282 -2.62 -4.10 -10.99
C VAL A 282 -4.09 -4.24 -11.42
N ALA A 283 -4.84 -5.18 -10.87
CA ALA A 283 -6.28 -5.28 -11.08
C ALA A 283 -6.98 -3.97 -10.64
N HIS A 284 -7.99 -3.49 -11.38
CA HIS A 284 -8.71 -2.24 -11.06
C HIS A 284 -7.78 -1.09 -10.61
N ILE A 285 -6.83 -0.69 -11.46
CA ILE A 285 -5.82 0.33 -11.16
C ILE A 285 -6.43 1.68 -10.76
N ASP A 286 -7.64 1.96 -11.22
CA ASP A 286 -8.43 3.14 -10.89
C ASP A 286 -8.82 3.21 -9.41
N LEU A 287 -9.09 2.06 -8.75
CA LEU A 287 -9.29 2.03 -7.29
C LEU A 287 -8.02 2.46 -6.55
N LYS A 288 -6.84 2.06 -7.04
CA LYS A 288 -5.55 2.44 -6.45
C LYS A 288 -5.26 3.93 -6.66
N ILE A 289 -5.58 4.46 -7.84
CA ILE A 289 -5.50 5.89 -8.13
C ILE A 289 -6.44 6.68 -7.20
N ALA A 290 -7.70 6.26 -7.09
CA ALA A 290 -8.69 6.90 -6.23
C ALA A 290 -8.26 6.89 -4.75
N ASN A 291 -7.78 5.75 -4.25
CA ASN A 291 -7.19 5.64 -2.91
C ASN A 291 -6.06 6.65 -2.71
N ARG A 292 -5.10 6.68 -3.64
CA ARG A 292 -3.93 7.54 -3.53
C ARG A 292 -4.27 9.04 -3.53
N LEU A 293 -5.26 9.43 -4.33
CA LEU A 293 -5.79 10.79 -4.33
C LEU A 293 -6.42 11.14 -2.98
N CYS A 294 -7.24 10.25 -2.42
CA CYS A 294 -7.89 10.47 -1.13
C CYS A 294 -6.88 10.54 0.03
N GLU A 295 -5.91 9.63 0.10
CA GLU A 295 -4.86 9.64 1.12
C GLU A 295 -4.09 10.97 1.12
N ASN A 296 -3.66 11.42 -0.07
CA ASN A 296 -2.93 12.67 -0.21
C ASN A 296 -3.81 13.88 0.17
N ALA A 297 -5.07 13.91 -0.28
CA ALA A 297 -5.99 15.00 0.01
C ALA A 297 -6.31 15.08 1.51
N LEU A 298 -6.63 13.96 2.16
CA LEU A 298 -6.95 13.92 3.60
C LEU A 298 -5.75 14.34 4.45
N VAL A 299 -4.56 13.79 4.19
CA VAL A 299 -3.34 14.17 4.95
C VAL A 299 -3.01 15.65 4.75
N ASN A 300 -3.18 16.19 3.55
CA ASN A 300 -2.94 17.61 3.30
C ASN A 300 -4.01 18.50 3.96
N ALA A 301 -5.28 18.10 3.90
CA ALA A 301 -6.38 18.78 4.56
C ALA A 301 -6.13 18.85 6.07
N GLU A 302 -5.75 17.75 6.71
CA GLU A 302 -5.46 17.72 8.14
C GLU A 302 -4.32 18.68 8.53
N LYS A 303 -3.21 18.69 7.77
CA LYS A 303 -2.08 19.61 8.03
C LYS A 303 -2.53 21.06 8.02
N PHE A 304 -3.21 21.50 6.95
CA PHE A 304 -3.60 22.90 6.80
C PHE A 304 -4.81 23.28 7.67
N CYS A 305 -5.76 22.37 7.90
CA CYS A 305 -6.84 22.60 8.87
C CYS A 305 -6.28 22.76 10.28
N THR A 306 -5.25 22.01 10.65
CA THR A 306 -4.57 22.16 11.94
C THR A 306 -3.93 23.54 12.05
N MET A 307 -3.22 23.99 11.02
CA MET A 307 -2.64 25.33 10.99
C MET A 307 -3.70 26.43 11.05
N ALA A 308 -4.75 26.33 10.23
CA ALA A 308 -5.86 27.28 10.24
C ALA A 308 -6.52 27.36 11.62
N ALA A 309 -6.66 26.23 12.32
CA ALA A 309 -7.20 26.18 13.67
C ALA A 309 -6.32 26.91 14.70
N GLN A 310 -4.99 26.86 14.56
CA GLN A 310 -4.09 27.67 15.38
C GLN A 310 -4.29 29.19 15.19
N PHE A 311 -4.82 29.60 14.03
CA PHE A 311 -5.17 30.99 13.73
C PHE A 311 -6.65 31.32 13.96
N GLY A 312 -7.41 30.44 14.62
CA GLY A 312 -8.79 30.71 15.04
C GLY A 312 -9.90 30.08 14.19
N ALA A 313 -9.57 29.33 13.13
CA ALA A 313 -10.57 28.56 12.40
C ALA A 313 -11.07 27.35 13.24
N ARG A 314 -12.29 26.86 12.96
CA ARG A 314 -12.74 25.58 13.54
C ARG A 314 -12.15 24.41 12.75
N TYR A 315 -11.58 23.43 13.45
CA TYR A 315 -11.12 22.19 12.83
C TYR A 315 -12.33 21.34 12.36
N PRO A 316 -12.41 20.91 11.09
CA PRO A 316 -13.56 20.21 10.54
C PRO A 316 -13.52 18.70 10.84
N TRP A 317 -13.63 18.35 12.13
CA TRP A 317 -13.47 16.96 12.60
C TRP A 317 -14.43 15.99 11.91
N GLU A 318 -15.70 16.35 11.79
CA GLU A 318 -16.75 15.47 11.26
C GLU A 318 -16.53 15.11 9.78
N ALA A 319 -16.08 16.07 8.97
CA ALA A 319 -15.79 15.86 7.55
C ALA A 319 -14.54 14.99 7.35
N LEU A 320 -13.46 15.27 8.10
CA LEU A 320 -12.21 14.53 7.98
C LEU A 320 -12.33 13.10 8.52
N ASP A 321 -13.03 12.91 9.65
CA ASP A 321 -13.30 11.57 10.18
C ASP A 321 -14.17 10.75 9.23
N LYS A 322 -15.21 11.34 8.62
CA LYS A 322 -16.02 10.66 7.60
C LYS A 322 -15.18 10.29 6.38
N GLY A 323 -14.36 11.21 5.86
CA GLY A 323 -13.47 10.96 4.73
C GLY A 323 -12.50 9.81 5.00
N TRP A 324 -11.87 9.78 6.17
CA TRP A 324 -11.02 8.66 6.58
C TRP A 324 -11.80 7.34 6.71
N ARG A 325 -13.01 7.34 7.28
CA ARG A 325 -13.82 6.12 7.37
C ARG A 325 -14.14 5.52 5.99
N HIS A 326 -14.43 6.34 4.99
CA HIS A 326 -14.61 5.86 3.61
C HIS A 326 -13.33 5.23 3.06
N VAL A 327 -12.19 5.92 3.22
CA VAL A 327 -10.90 5.38 2.76
C VAL A 327 -10.57 4.06 3.46
N LEU A 328 -10.68 4.00 4.79
CA LEU A 328 -10.33 2.81 5.57
C LEU A 328 -11.24 1.60 5.27
N PHE A 329 -12.52 1.84 5.00
CA PHE A 329 -13.44 0.80 4.51
C PHE A 329 -13.00 0.29 3.13
N ASN A 330 -12.76 1.21 2.19
CA ASN A 330 -12.37 0.88 0.82
C ASN A 330 -10.97 0.25 0.71
N GLN A 331 -10.17 0.34 1.77
CA GLN A 331 -8.84 -0.27 1.86
C GLN A 331 -8.86 -1.72 2.36
N HIS A 332 -10.03 -2.26 2.72
CA HIS A 332 -10.20 -3.68 3.00
C HIS A 332 -9.59 -4.52 1.88
N HIS A 333 -8.98 -5.66 2.23
CA HIS A 333 -8.17 -6.42 1.30
C HIS A 333 -8.95 -6.80 0.03
N ASP A 334 -10.20 -7.27 0.09
CA ASP A 334 -10.99 -7.54 -1.13
C ASP A 334 -11.62 -6.31 -1.81
N ALA A 335 -11.60 -5.15 -1.17
CA ALA A 335 -12.10 -3.91 -1.77
C ALA A 335 -11.04 -3.29 -2.68
N ILE A 336 -9.91 -2.85 -2.12
CA ILE A 336 -8.88 -2.13 -2.89
C ILE A 336 -8.18 -3.04 -3.89
N THR A 337 -8.10 -4.35 -3.65
CA THR A 337 -7.37 -5.28 -4.53
C THR A 337 -8.13 -5.55 -5.84
N GLY A 338 -9.44 -5.27 -5.90
CA GLY A 338 -10.26 -5.39 -7.10
C GLY A 338 -10.90 -6.76 -7.43
N PRO A 339 -10.95 -7.79 -6.58
CA PRO A 339 -11.70 -9.01 -6.85
C PRO A 339 -13.21 -8.89 -6.58
N CYS A 340 -13.72 -7.67 -6.42
CA CYS A 340 -15.12 -7.43 -6.11
C CYS A 340 -16.01 -7.47 -7.36
N CYS A 341 -17.31 -7.75 -7.18
CA CYS A 341 -18.29 -7.64 -8.25
C CYS A 341 -18.49 -6.18 -8.72
N ASP A 342 -19.10 -5.99 -9.89
CA ASP A 342 -19.30 -4.66 -10.49
C ASP A 342 -20.09 -3.70 -9.58
N ARG A 343 -21.09 -4.20 -8.83
CA ARG A 343 -21.88 -3.37 -7.89
C ARG A 343 -20.99 -2.81 -6.78
N ALA A 344 -20.24 -3.70 -6.13
CA ALA A 344 -19.28 -3.32 -5.10
C ALA A 344 -18.24 -2.33 -5.64
N TYR A 345 -17.73 -2.55 -6.86
CA TYR A 345 -16.80 -1.62 -7.52
C TYR A 345 -17.36 -0.20 -7.62
N PHE A 346 -18.63 -0.04 -8.04
CA PHE A 346 -19.26 1.28 -8.09
C PHE A 346 -19.45 1.90 -6.71
N ASP A 347 -19.87 1.12 -5.71
CA ASP A 347 -20.05 1.60 -4.33
C ASP A 347 -18.73 2.09 -3.72
N ILE A 348 -17.63 1.35 -3.95
CA ILE A 348 -16.28 1.73 -3.51
C ILE A 348 -15.87 3.06 -4.16
N LEU A 349 -16.07 3.22 -5.47
CA LEU A 349 -15.74 4.47 -6.17
C LEU A 349 -16.55 5.65 -5.66
N LEU A 350 -17.83 5.46 -5.32
CA LEU A 350 -18.65 6.49 -4.69
C LEU A 350 -18.10 6.88 -3.31
N GLY A 351 -17.65 5.91 -2.51
CA GLY A 351 -16.99 6.16 -1.23
C GLY A 351 -15.70 6.99 -1.39
N TYR A 352 -14.86 6.67 -2.38
CA TYR A 352 -13.67 7.47 -2.67
C TYR A 352 -14.02 8.87 -3.15
N ARG A 353 -15.04 9.00 -4.00
CA ARG A 353 -15.50 10.31 -4.46
C ARG A 353 -15.93 11.20 -3.29
N GLU A 354 -16.76 10.69 -2.39
CA GLU A 354 -17.21 11.45 -1.22
C GLU A 354 -16.03 11.82 -0.31
N ALA A 355 -15.09 10.89 -0.06
CA ALA A 355 -13.90 11.17 0.73
C ALA A 355 -13.05 12.29 0.12
N LEU A 356 -12.86 12.27 -1.21
CA LEU A 356 -12.09 13.28 -1.93
C LEU A 356 -12.78 14.65 -1.92
N GLU A 357 -14.11 14.69 -2.10
CA GLU A 357 -14.91 15.92 -2.01
C GLU A 357 -14.81 16.55 -0.61
N LEU A 358 -14.99 15.75 0.46
CA LEU A 358 -14.86 16.21 1.85
C LEU A 358 -13.45 16.73 2.17
N ALA A 359 -12.42 16.01 1.72
CA ALA A 359 -11.03 16.37 1.96
C ALA A 359 -10.64 17.66 1.24
N ASN A 360 -10.97 17.78 -0.05
CA ASN A 360 -10.67 18.98 -0.83
C ASN A 360 -11.43 20.20 -0.33
N GLU A 361 -12.72 20.05 0.02
CA GLU A 361 -13.47 21.18 0.56
C GLU A 361 -12.93 21.65 1.92
N ALA A 362 -12.49 20.71 2.78
CA ALA A 362 -11.79 21.05 4.03
C ALA A 362 -10.45 21.76 3.76
N LEU A 363 -9.65 21.23 2.83
CA LEU A 363 -8.38 21.81 2.42
C LEU A 363 -8.56 23.23 1.85
N ASP A 364 -9.46 23.41 0.88
CA ASP A 364 -9.71 24.68 0.20
C ASP A 364 -10.18 25.76 1.18
N ARG A 365 -11.06 25.41 2.12
CA ARG A 365 -11.48 26.32 3.19
C ARG A 365 -10.31 26.72 4.08
N ALA A 366 -9.46 25.77 4.47
CA ALA A 366 -8.29 26.05 5.29
C ALA A 366 -7.28 26.94 4.54
N LEU A 367 -6.98 26.64 3.28
CA LEU A 367 -6.09 27.43 2.44
C LEU A 367 -6.65 28.83 2.18
N THR A 368 -7.95 28.96 1.93
CA THR A 368 -8.63 30.26 1.76
C THR A 368 -8.54 31.10 3.04
N TYR A 369 -8.80 30.48 4.20
CA TYR A 369 -8.69 31.14 5.50
C TYR A 369 -7.26 31.64 5.76
N LEU A 370 -6.26 30.78 5.54
CA LEU A 370 -4.85 31.13 5.70
C LEU A 370 -4.40 32.21 4.72
N ALA A 371 -4.77 32.09 3.43
CA ALA A 371 -4.45 33.07 2.41
C ALA A 371 -5.07 34.45 2.70
N GLY A 372 -6.26 34.49 3.31
CA GLY A 372 -6.90 35.74 3.75
C GLY A 372 -6.11 36.50 4.82
N GLY A 373 -5.24 35.80 5.57
CA GLY A 373 -4.33 36.41 6.54
C GLY A 373 -2.96 36.83 5.97
N VAL A 374 -2.68 36.54 4.70
CA VAL A 374 -1.39 36.86 4.07
C VAL A 374 -1.35 38.33 3.65
N ASP A 375 -0.27 39.03 3.98
CA ASP A 375 -0.03 40.37 3.44
C ASP A 375 0.29 40.28 1.94
N THR A 376 -0.70 40.62 1.13
CA THR A 376 -0.60 40.60 -0.34
C THR A 376 -0.26 41.98 -0.92
N ARG A 377 0.05 42.97 -0.06
CA ARG A 377 0.45 44.31 -0.52
C ARG A 377 1.86 44.25 -1.09
N ARG A 378 2.07 44.96 -2.19
CA ARG A 378 3.38 45.13 -2.84
C ARG A 378 4.01 46.44 -2.40
N SER A 379 5.29 46.41 -2.03
CA SER A 379 6.04 47.57 -1.54
C SER A 379 6.28 48.66 -2.60
N ALA A 380 6.25 48.30 -3.89
CA ALA A 380 6.40 49.22 -5.02
C ALA A 380 5.33 48.95 -6.10
N GLY A 381 4.56 49.97 -6.51
CA GLY A 381 3.68 49.92 -7.69
C GLY A 381 2.33 49.19 -7.52
N ARG A 382 1.61 49.01 -8.65
CA ARG A 382 0.29 48.37 -8.71
C ARG A 382 0.41 46.85 -8.94
N SER A 383 -0.22 46.05 -8.09
CA SER A 383 -0.48 44.62 -8.33
C SER A 383 -1.91 44.44 -8.88
N LEU A 384 -2.06 43.56 -9.88
CA LEU A 384 -3.35 43.18 -10.44
C LEU A 384 -3.99 42.05 -9.63
N ALA A 385 -3.19 41.10 -9.15
CA ALA A 385 -3.58 39.96 -8.33
C ALA A 385 -2.35 39.40 -7.60
N ALA A 386 -2.57 38.61 -6.55
CA ALA A 386 -1.53 37.86 -5.85
C ALA A 386 -1.83 36.35 -5.91
N LEU A 387 -0.82 35.54 -6.19
CA LEU A 387 -0.86 34.09 -6.11
C LEU A 387 -0.18 33.67 -4.80
N VAL A 388 -0.95 33.08 -3.88
CA VAL A 388 -0.41 32.50 -2.66
C VAL A 388 -0.26 31.00 -2.86
N ILE A 389 0.97 30.49 -2.80
CA ILE A 389 1.30 29.10 -3.12
C ILE A 389 1.77 28.42 -1.84
N PHE A 390 1.09 27.36 -1.43
CA PHE A 390 1.39 26.59 -0.22
C PHE A 390 2.14 25.30 -0.54
N ASN A 391 2.98 24.85 0.37
CA ASN A 391 3.72 23.59 0.25
C ASN A 391 3.33 22.60 1.36
N PRO A 392 2.65 21.48 1.04
CA PRO A 392 2.24 20.48 2.03
C PRO A 392 3.37 19.58 2.54
N LEU A 393 4.57 19.65 1.95
CA LEU A 393 5.73 18.85 2.34
C LEU A 393 6.46 19.51 3.51
N ASN A 394 7.16 18.72 4.32
CA ASN A 394 7.96 19.22 5.45
C ASN A 394 9.38 19.68 5.07
N TRP A 395 9.65 19.88 3.77
CA TRP A 395 10.89 20.46 3.27
C TRP A 395 10.62 21.51 2.20
N GLN A 396 11.54 22.46 2.04
CA GLN A 396 11.48 23.44 0.95
C GLN A 396 11.54 22.73 -0.40
N ARG A 397 10.68 23.15 -1.33
CA ARG A 397 10.66 22.60 -2.68
C ARG A 397 10.53 23.71 -3.71
N THR A 398 11.28 23.60 -4.79
CA THR A 398 11.03 24.30 -6.05
C THR A 398 10.34 23.32 -6.98
N ASP A 399 9.14 23.61 -7.46
CA ASP A 399 8.39 22.71 -8.35
C ASP A 399 7.50 23.47 -9.33
N LEU A 400 7.02 22.76 -10.35
CA LEU A 400 6.02 23.23 -11.29
C LEU A 400 4.68 23.44 -10.58
N VAL A 401 4.13 24.64 -10.75
CA VAL A 401 2.80 25.01 -10.28
C VAL A 401 1.93 25.27 -11.51
N GLU A 402 0.81 24.56 -11.60
CA GLU A 402 -0.30 24.95 -12.46
C GLU A 402 -1.29 25.77 -11.64
N ALA A 403 -1.66 26.96 -12.11
CA ALA A 403 -2.56 27.86 -11.40
C ALA A 403 -3.59 28.48 -12.33
N ASP A 404 -4.84 28.50 -11.90
CA ASP A 404 -5.90 29.26 -12.55
C ASP A 404 -5.90 30.69 -12.00
N LEU A 405 -5.64 31.65 -12.89
CA LEU A 405 -5.62 33.08 -12.58
C LEU A 405 -6.90 33.74 -13.07
N GLU A 406 -7.66 34.34 -12.15
CA GLU A 406 -8.73 35.29 -12.50
C GLU A 406 -8.32 36.72 -12.10
N LEU A 407 -8.27 37.62 -13.09
CA LEU A 407 -7.87 39.01 -12.87
C LEU A 407 -9.08 39.89 -12.60
N PRO A 408 -9.03 40.91 -11.72
CA PRO A 408 -10.17 41.77 -11.39
C PRO A 408 -10.64 42.65 -12.56
N ARG A 409 -9.85 42.78 -13.63
CA ARG A 409 -10.21 43.43 -14.90
C ARG A 409 -9.48 42.78 -16.06
N ALA A 410 -10.02 42.87 -17.27
CA ALA A 410 -9.36 42.31 -18.45
C ALA A 410 -8.12 43.14 -18.83
N VAL A 411 -7.00 42.48 -19.11
CA VAL A 411 -5.71 43.09 -19.47
C VAL A 411 -5.16 42.49 -20.75
N GLU A 412 -4.24 43.19 -21.42
CA GLU A 412 -3.62 42.69 -22.65
C GLU A 412 -2.45 41.76 -22.34
N THR A 413 -1.59 42.15 -21.40
CA THR A 413 -0.46 41.35 -20.91
C THR A 413 -0.24 41.60 -19.41
N PHE A 414 0.61 40.80 -18.79
CA PHE A 414 1.04 40.92 -17.41
C PHE A 414 2.40 40.24 -17.22
N ALA A 415 3.08 40.55 -16.13
CA ALA A 415 4.24 39.82 -15.64
C ALA A 415 3.96 39.24 -14.25
N ILE A 416 4.78 38.28 -13.82
CA ILE A 416 4.74 37.71 -12.48
C ILE A 416 6.06 38.03 -11.80
N GLU A 417 6.00 38.53 -10.57
CA GLU A 417 7.17 38.91 -9.79
C GLU A 417 7.14 38.30 -8.39
N THR A 418 8.33 38.08 -7.82
CA THR A 418 8.50 37.75 -6.41
C THR A 418 8.20 38.98 -5.53
N PRO A 419 8.08 38.82 -4.19
CA PRO A 419 7.93 39.97 -3.28
C PRO A 419 9.11 40.95 -3.34
N ALA A 420 10.30 40.47 -3.76
CA ALA A 420 11.48 41.28 -3.97
C ALA A 420 11.49 42.06 -5.32
N GLY A 421 10.47 41.85 -6.17
CA GLY A 421 10.36 42.48 -7.50
C GLY A 421 11.14 41.76 -8.60
N GLU A 422 11.61 40.54 -8.35
CA GLU A 422 12.30 39.74 -9.37
C GLU A 422 11.29 39.07 -10.30
N LYS A 423 11.52 39.12 -11.61
CA LYS A 423 10.64 38.48 -12.60
C LYS A 423 10.67 36.96 -12.48
N VAL A 424 9.50 36.33 -12.48
CA VAL A 424 9.32 34.88 -12.48
C VAL A 424 8.92 34.41 -13.88
N PRO A 425 9.72 33.51 -14.51
CA PRO A 425 9.32 32.89 -15.78
C PRO A 425 8.02 32.08 -15.62
N PHE A 426 7.11 32.24 -16.57
CA PHE A 426 5.84 31.53 -16.60
C PHE A 426 5.43 31.20 -18.03
N GLU A 427 4.41 30.36 -18.19
CA GLU A 427 3.76 30.02 -19.45
C GLU A 427 2.26 30.22 -19.32
N VAL A 428 1.63 30.70 -20.39
CA VAL A 428 0.17 30.74 -20.50
C VAL A 428 -0.27 29.53 -21.31
N ALA A 429 -0.88 28.55 -20.64
CA ALA A 429 -1.39 27.33 -21.26
C ALA A 429 -2.74 27.59 -21.94
N GLU A 430 -3.63 28.29 -21.24
CA GLU A 430 -4.96 28.67 -21.74
C GLU A 430 -5.27 30.11 -21.32
N ALA A 431 -6.06 30.81 -22.13
CA ALA A 431 -6.40 32.20 -21.90
C ALA A 431 -7.78 32.53 -22.47
N GLU A 432 -8.61 33.19 -21.68
CA GLU A 432 -9.95 33.62 -22.05
C GLU A 432 -10.18 35.08 -21.65
N GLY A 433 -10.92 35.82 -22.48
CA GLY A 433 -11.56 37.06 -22.05
C GLY A 433 -12.17 37.87 -23.19
N PRO A 434 -12.86 38.98 -22.84
CA PRO A 434 -13.66 39.75 -23.77
C PRO A 434 -12.79 40.56 -24.74
N LYS A 435 -13.23 40.66 -26.00
CA LYS A 435 -12.65 41.52 -27.04
C LYS A 435 -11.13 41.34 -27.21
N GLY A 436 -10.63 40.10 -27.07
CA GLY A 436 -9.22 39.77 -27.24
C GLY A 436 -8.31 40.07 -26.03
N LYS A 437 -8.86 40.58 -24.91
CA LYS A 437 -8.14 40.81 -23.65
C LYS A 437 -8.25 39.58 -22.74
N LEU A 438 -7.27 39.37 -21.86
CA LEU A 438 -7.27 38.28 -20.88
C LEU A 438 -7.98 38.67 -19.60
N ARG A 439 -8.93 37.84 -19.19
CA ARG A 439 -9.61 37.89 -17.88
C ARG A 439 -9.26 36.66 -17.03
N ARG A 440 -9.18 35.49 -17.67
CA ARG A 440 -8.78 34.22 -17.06
C ARG A 440 -7.60 33.62 -17.81
N ALA A 441 -6.68 33.00 -17.09
CA ALA A 441 -5.56 32.30 -17.69
C ALA A 441 -5.15 31.10 -16.84
N LYS A 442 -4.85 29.97 -17.48
CA LYS A 442 -4.18 28.85 -16.83
C LYS A 442 -2.68 29.00 -17.01
N LEU A 443 -1.95 29.09 -15.90
CA LEU A 443 -0.53 29.39 -15.86
C LEU A 443 0.29 28.16 -15.49
N ARG A 444 1.52 28.10 -15.99
CA ARG A 444 2.58 27.21 -15.49
C ARG A 444 3.78 28.04 -15.08
N LEU A 445 4.30 27.83 -13.88
CA LEU A 445 5.49 28.52 -13.39
C LEU A 445 6.23 27.67 -12.36
N LEU A 446 7.50 27.98 -12.12
CA LEU A 446 8.24 27.37 -11.01
C LEU A 446 8.13 28.26 -9.78
N ALA A 447 7.81 27.67 -8.65
CA ALA A 447 7.77 28.36 -7.37
C ALA A 447 8.64 27.63 -6.35
N THR A 448 9.47 28.39 -5.63
CA THR A 448 10.22 27.91 -4.46
C THR A 448 9.43 28.24 -3.21
N VAL A 449 9.06 27.21 -2.45
CA VAL A 449 8.16 27.35 -1.30
C VAL A 449 8.74 26.62 -0.08
N PRO A 450 8.86 27.28 1.09
CA PRO A 450 9.28 26.63 2.33
C PRO A 450 8.38 25.46 2.71
N GLY A 451 8.91 24.47 3.43
CA GLY A 451 8.11 23.32 3.89
C GLY A 451 7.03 23.74 4.88
N LEU A 452 5.81 23.20 4.71
CA LEU A 452 4.62 23.55 5.51
C LEU A 452 4.36 25.07 5.56
N GLY A 453 4.84 25.80 4.56
CA GLY A 453 4.75 27.25 4.46
C GLY A 453 4.14 27.70 3.15
N TYR A 454 4.31 28.98 2.83
CA TYR A 454 3.81 29.59 1.60
C TYR A 454 4.82 30.56 0.99
N THR A 455 4.59 30.91 -0.26
CA THR A 455 5.19 32.08 -0.93
C THR A 455 4.09 32.88 -1.63
N THR A 456 4.35 34.16 -1.88
CA THR A 456 3.42 35.05 -2.57
C THR A 456 4.08 35.56 -3.85
N LEU A 457 3.40 35.39 -4.98
CA LEU A 457 3.82 35.98 -6.26
C LEU A 457 2.83 37.06 -6.68
N HIS A 458 3.32 38.16 -7.21
CA HIS A 458 2.49 39.28 -7.64
C HIS A 458 2.33 39.28 -9.15
N VAL A 459 1.08 39.29 -9.61
CA VAL A 459 0.75 39.58 -11.00
C VAL A 459 0.72 41.08 -11.17
N VAL A 460 1.54 41.61 -12.08
CA VAL A 460 1.71 43.06 -12.29
C VAL A 460 1.44 43.44 -13.75
N PRO A 461 1.02 44.69 -14.04
CA PRO A 461 0.96 45.17 -15.41
C PRO A 461 2.31 45.04 -16.10
N SER A 462 2.31 44.66 -17.37
CA SER A 462 3.49 44.58 -18.21
C SER A 462 3.12 45.08 -19.61
N ASP A 463 4.13 45.44 -20.40
CA ASP A 463 4.00 45.66 -21.85
C ASP A 463 4.64 44.51 -22.65
N GLU A 464 5.28 43.54 -21.96
CA GLU A 464 5.91 42.39 -22.60
C GLU A 464 4.85 41.39 -23.11
N PRO A 465 5.07 40.78 -24.30
CA PRO A 465 4.14 39.80 -24.84
C PRO A 465 4.05 38.56 -23.94
N LEU A 466 2.85 38.00 -23.82
CA LEU A 466 2.64 36.81 -23.00
C LEU A 466 3.36 35.58 -23.59
N PRO A 467 4.03 34.78 -22.76
CA PRO A 467 4.68 33.53 -23.18
C PRO A 467 3.65 32.43 -23.42
N ARG A 468 2.92 32.51 -24.54
CA ARG A 468 1.95 31.51 -24.97
C ARG A 468 2.67 30.35 -25.64
N VAL A 469 2.35 29.12 -25.24
CA VAL A 469 2.98 27.91 -25.80
C VAL A 469 1.98 27.14 -26.62
N GLN A 470 2.21 27.04 -27.93
CA GLN A 470 1.39 26.25 -28.85
C GLN A 470 2.14 25.01 -29.33
N GLY A 471 1.38 23.94 -29.58
CA GLY A 471 1.92 22.69 -30.09
C GLY A 471 2.16 22.77 -31.58
N MET A 472 3.29 22.26 -32.03
CA MET A 472 3.63 22.17 -33.44
C MET A 472 3.87 20.72 -33.83
N THR A 473 3.49 20.35 -35.05
CA THR A 473 3.89 19.06 -35.63
C THR A 473 5.41 18.96 -35.65
N ALA A 474 5.94 17.85 -35.16
CA ALA A 474 7.36 17.59 -35.09
C ALA A 474 7.83 16.65 -36.24
N PRO A 475 9.11 16.70 -36.63
CA PRO A 475 9.69 15.73 -37.56
C PRO A 475 9.67 14.30 -36.99
N GLU A 476 10.01 13.33 -37.85
CA GLU A 476 10.13 11.89 -37.55
C GLU A 476 11.00 11.57 -36.31
N THR A 477 11.92 12.45 -35.97
CA THR A 477 12.74 12.33 -34.76
C THR A 477 12.89 13.72 -34.17
N VAL A 478 12.58 13.85 -32.88
CA VAL A 478 12.65 15.13 -32.16
C VAL A 478 13.54 14.97 -30.93
N THR A 479 14.48 15.91 -30.78
CA THR A 479 15.30 16.03 -29.58
C THR A 479 14.87 17.25 -28.79
N VAL A 480 14.63 17.04 -27.49
CA VAL A 480 14.31 18.07 -26.51
C VAL A 480 15.29 17.97 -25.35
N GLU A 481 15.57 19.09 -24.71
CA GLU A 481 16.52 19.12 -23.60
C GLU A 481 16.19 20.20 -22.58
N ASN A 482 16.62 19.96 -21.34
CA ASN A 482 16.78 20.97 -20.30
C ASN A 482 18.26 20.99 -19.87
N GLU A 483 18.54 21.59 -18.71
CA GLU A 483 19.89 21.72 -18.17
C GLU A 483 20.54 20.37 -17.80
N TYR A 484 19.74 19.33 -17.56
CA TYR A 484 20.19 18.04 -17.05
C TYR A 484 20.09 16.90 -18.05
N TYR A 485 19.05 16.90 -18.87
CA TYR A 485 18.72 15.79 -19.76
C TYR A 485 18.61 16.24 -21.20
N ARG A 486 19.05 15.39 -22.11
CA ARG A 486 18.73 15.44 -23.54
C ARG A 486 17.98 14.17 -23.91
N VAL A 487 16.77 14.33 -24.43
CA VAL A 487 15.83 13.25 -24.73
C VAL A 487 15.52 13.25 -26.21
N THR A 488 15.68 12.11 -26.87
CA THR A 488 15.34 11.93 -28.28
C THR A 488 14.18 10.95 -28.41
N VAL A 489 13.11 11.40 -29.07
CA VAL A 489 11.88 10.64 -29.31
C VAL A 489 11.72 10.39 -30.82
N SER A 490 11.36 9.16 -31.21
CA SER A 490 11.28 8.74 -32.61
C SER A 490 9.88 8.26 -33.00
N ALA A 491 9.31 8.84 -34.05
CA ALA A 491 8.01 8.46 -34.62
C ALA A 491 8.01 7.00 -35.11
N LYS A 492 9.13 6.57 -35.72
CA LYS A 492 9.35 5.20 -36.20
C LYS A 492 9.44 4.16 -35.09
N ALA A 493 9.86 4.56 -33.90
CA ALA A 493 9.86 3.72 -32.70
C ALA A 493 8.55 3.91 -31.90
N GLY A 494 7.46 4.28 -32.59
CA GLY A 494 6.18 4.58 -31.98
C GLY A 494 6.23 5.67 -30.90
N GLY A 495 7.05 6.70 -31.05
CA GLY A 495 7.20 7.73 -30.03
C GLY A 495 7.92 7.28 -28.77
N GLY A 496 8.59 6.12 -28.80
CA GLY A 496 9.51 5.71 -27.75
C GLY A 496 10.77 6.57 -27.73
N ILE A 497 11.43 6.61 -26.56
CA ILE A 497 12.66 7.34 -26.32
C ILE A 497 13.85 6.49 -26.77
N THR A 498 14.55 6.92 -27.81
CA THR A 498 15.70 6.20 -28.36
C THR A 498 17.03 6.62 -27.74
N SER A 499 17.07 7.77 -27.06
CA SER A 499 18.22 8.23 -26.28
C SER A 499 17.74 9.13 -25.13
N LEU A 500 18.28 8.88 -23.93
CA LEU A 500 18.11 9.69 -22.73
C LEU A 500 19.50 9.92 -22.13
N TYR A 501 20.08 11.05 -22.48
CA TYR A 501 21.43 11.41 -22.06
C TYR A 501 21.40 12.29 -20.81
N ASP A 502 22.09 11.83 -19.75
CA ASP A 502 22.34 12.63 -18.54
C ASP A 502 23.60 13.46 -18.74
N LYS A 503 23.43 14.79 -18.79
CA LYS A 503 24.49 15.77 -19.04
C LYS A 503 25.44 15.93 -17.85
N LEU A 504 24.98 15.63 -16.62
CA LEU A 504 25.82 15.71 -15.43
C LEU A 504 26.71 14.48 -15.29
N LEU A 505 26.15 13.30 -15.55
CA LEU A 505 26.88 12.04 -15.51
C LEU A 505 27.67 11.79 -16.79
N ASN A 506 27.41 12.55 -17.86
CA ASN A 506 27.97 12.37 -19.19
C ASN A 506 27.74 10.93 -19.71
N LYS A 507 26.51 10.43 -19.53
CA LYS A 507 26.14 9.03 -19.79
C LYS A 507 24.81 8.90 -20.52
N GLU A 508 24.76 7.95 -21.43
CA GLU A 508 23.51 7.44 -21.99
C GLU A 508 22.84 6.51 -20.96
N LEU A 509 21.57 6.79 -20.65
CA LEU A 509 20.81 6.02 -19.66
C LEU A 509 19.95 4.92 -20.31
N VAL A 510 19.68 5.01 -21.61
CA VAL A 510 18.85 4.02 -22.32
C VAL A 510 19.73 3.01 -23.05
N ASN A 511 19.45 1.72 -22.84
CA ASN A 511 20.02 0.65 -23.64
C ASN A 511 19.17 0.41 -24.90
N ALA A 512 19.42 1.22 -25.93
CA ALA A 512 18.69 1.17 -27.19
C ALA A 512 18.78 -0.18 -27.93
N SER A 513 19.75 -1.05 -27.59
CA SER A 513 19.87 -2.39 -28.18
C SER A 513 18.75 -3.35 -27.71
N VAL A 514 18.15 -3.08 -26.55
CA VAL A 514 16.99 -3.83 -26.04
C VAL A 514 15.69 -3.20 -26.55
N GLY A 515 15.64 -1.87 -26.63
CA GLY A 515 14.48 -1.14 -27.13
C GLY A 515 14.46 0.34 -26.75
N PRO A 516 13.43 1.08 -27.19
CA PRO A 516 13.20 2.42 -26.70
C PRO A 516 12.70 2.39 -25.24
N ALA A 517 12.95 3.47 -24.50
CA ALA A 517 12.30 3.73 -23.21
C ALA A 517 10.92 4.36 -23.37
N ASN A 518 10.12 4.31 -22.30
CA ASN A 518 8.72 4.74 -22.28
C ASN A 518 7.85 3.98 -23.31
N GLU A 519 8.21 2.72 -23.59
CA GLU A 519 7.46 1.88 -24.52
C GLU A 519 6.26 1.24 -23.83
N LEU A 520 5.08 1.32 -24.45
CA LEU A 520 3.91 0.56 -24.01
C LEU A 520 3.91 -0.83 -24.66
N ILE A 521 3.76 -1.86 -23.85
CA ILE A 521 3.71 -3.25 -24.30
C ILE A 521 2.45 -3.90 -23.73
N SER A 522 1.65 -4.50 -24.61
CA SER A 522 0.47 -5.27 -24.23
C SER A 522 0.77 -6.76 -24.35
N ILE A 523 0.67 -7.48 -23.24
CA ILE A 523 1.03 -8.90 -23.14
C ILE A 523 -0.26 -9.70 -22.99
N GLU A 524 -0.46 -10.71 -23.85
CA GLU A 524 -1.59 -11.64 -23.71
C GLU A 524 -1.51 -12.41 -22.38
N GLU A 525 -2.64 -12.45 -21.68
CA GLU A 525 -2.81 -13.26 -20.47
C GLU A 525 -3.61 -14.52 -20.76
N ASP A 526 -3.41 -15.53 -19.93
CA ASP A 526 -4.16 -16.78 -19.94
C ASP A 526 -5.09 -16.82 -18.74
N ILE A 527 -6.18 -16.07 -18.81
CA ILE A 527 -7.14 -15.98 -17.69
C ILE A 527 -8.29 -16.99 -17.82
N ALA A 528 -8.58 -17.48 -19.04
CA ALA A 528 -9.70 -18.39 -19.28
C ALA A 528 -9.48 -19.79 -18.69
N GLU A 529 -8.21 -20.21 -18.57
CA GLU A 529 -7.83 -21.53 -18.04
C GLU A 529 -7.47 -21.51 -16.54
N HIS A 530 -7.53 -20.34 -15.88
CA HIS A 530 -7.04 -20.15 -14.51
C HIS A 530 -8.11 -19.57 -13.58
N PRO A 531 -8.26 -20.12 -12.35
CA PRO A 531 -9.15 -19.54 -11.34
C PRO A 531 -8.61 -18.21 -10.82
N GLU A 532 -9.49 -17.35 -10.30
CA GLU A 532 -9.14 -16.12 -9.57
C GLU A 532 -8.38 -15.03 -10.39
N PRO A 533 -8.83 -14.66 -11.61
CA PRO A 533 -8.05 -13.76 -12.47
C PRO A 533 -7.70 -12.38 -11.88
N PRO A 534 -8.53 -11.72 -11.05
CA PRO A 534 -8.16 -10.44 -10.44
C PRO A 534 -7.02 -10.51 -9.41
N TRP A 535 -6.77 -11.67 -8.81
CA TRP A 535 -5.74 -11.81 -7.78
C TRP A 535 -4.35 -12.07 -8.36
N GLU A 536 -4.26 -12.51 -9.62
CA GLU A 536 -3.02 -13.05 -10.20
C GLU A 536 -2.59 -12.38 -11.49
N MET A 537 -1.29 -12.52 -11.79
CA MET A 537 -0.76 -12.26 -13.12
C MET A 537 -0.45 -13.58 -13.78
N MET A 538 -1.00 -13.80 -14.99
CA MET A 538 -0.79 -15.04 -15.73
C MET A 538 -0.52 -14.76 -17.20
N THR A 539 0.71 -14.37 -17.53
CA THR A 539 1.12 -14.19 -18.93
C THR A 539 1.08 -15.52 -19.67
N LYS A 540 0.47 -15.52 -20.85
CA LYS A 540 0.30 -16.72 -21.68
C LYS A 540 1.64 -17.22 -22.22
N ILE A 541 1.93 -18.51 -22.03
CA ILE A 541 3.15 -19.13 -22.57
C ILE A 541 3.06 -19.13 -24.11
N GLY A 542 4.03 -18.50 -24.76
CA GLY A 542 4.00 -18.29 -26.21
C GLY A 542 2.92 -17.31 -26.69
N GLY A 543 2.28 -16.58 -25.77
CA GLY A 543 1.31 -15.53 -26.08
C GLY A 543 1.94 -14.36 -26.84
N ARG A 544 1.11 -13.65 -27.60
CA ARG A 544 1.56 -12.48 -28.37
C ARG A 544 1.87 -11.32 -27.45
N ARG A 545 2.82 -10.51 -27.90
CA ARG A 545 3.18 -9.23 -27.29
C ARG A 545 3.04 -8.15 -28.35
N TYR A 546 2.22 -7.16 -28.07
CA TYR A 546 2.01 -6.02 -28.95
C TYR A 546 2.88 -4.88 -28.47
N HIS A 547 3.84 -4.49 -29.28
CA HIS A 547 4.80 -3.45 -28.94
C HIS A 547 4.41 -2.13 -29.56
N SER A 548 4.40 -1.06 -28.75
CA SER A 548 4.11 0.26 -29.29
C SER A 548 5.19 0.73 -30.26
N ARG A 549 6.42 0.19 -30.16
CA ARG A 549 7.53 0.51 -31.06
C ARG A 549 7.26 0.10 -32.52
N ASP A 550 6.34 -0.85 -32.74
CA ASP A 550 5.97 -1.33 -34.07
C ASP A 550 4.91 -0.44 -34.75
N CYS A 551 4.37 0.54 -34.01
CA CYS A 551 3.40 1.51 -34.52
C CYS A 551 4.14 2.77 -34.99
N HIS A 552 3.66 3.39 -36.08
CA HIS A 552 4.14 4.72 -36.46
C HIS A 552 3.38 5.82 -35.69
N ALA A 553 4.09 6.66 -34.94
CA ALA A 553 3.47 7.72 -34.15
C ALA A 553 3.45 9.07 -34.87
N LYS A 554 2.40 9.86 -34.65
CA LYS A 554 2.42 11.32 -34.90
C LYS A 554 3.08 12.01 -33.70
N LEU A 555 4.06 12.86 -33.96
CA LEU A 555 4.74 13.64 -32.93
C LEU A 555 4.33 15.12 -32.96
N GLU A 556 4.13 15.68 -31.78
CA GLU A 556 3.88 17.10 -31.54
C GLU A 556 4.81 17.61 -30.45
N VAL A 557 5.31 18.84 -30.57
CA VAL A 557 6.24 19.44 -29.62
C VAL A 557 5.76 20.82 -29.15
N TRP A 558 5.88 21.08 -27.86
CA TRP A 558 5.66 22.37 -27.21
C TRP A 558 6.98 22.83 -26.60
N ARG A 559 7.42 24.04 -26.93
CA ARG A 559 8.63 24.65 -26.36
C ARG A 559 8.26 25.95 -25.69
N GLY A 560 8.34 25.99 -24.38
CA GLY A 560 8.12 27.21 -23.61
C GLY A 560 9.27 27.56 -22.66
N PRO A 561 9.14 28.71 -21.98
CA PRO A 561 10.12 29.19 -21.01
C PRO A 561 10.17 28.40 -19.70
N VAL A 562 9.23 27.49 -19.41
CA VAL A 562 9.20 26.67 -18.18
C VAL A 562 9.23 25.18 -18.50
N THR A 563 8.51 24.74 -19.54
CA THR A 563 8.37 23.35 -19.94
C THR A 563 8.72 23.12 -21.40
N VAL A 564 9.24 21.94 -21.69
CA VAL A 564 9.39 21.41 -23.05
C VAL A 564 8.73 20.04 -23.10
N ARG A 565 7.75 19.88 -23.99
CA ARG A 565 6.89 18.69 -24.02
C ARG A 565 6.88 18.06 -25.40
N VAL A 566 6.92 16.74 -25.46
CA VAL A 566 6.74 15.95 -26.69
C VAL A 566 5.55 15.03 -26.48
N ARG A 567 4.58 15.09 -27.38
CA ARG A 567 3.44 14.18 -27.40
C ARG A 567 3.55 13.25 -28.60
N ALA A 568 3.46 11.96 -28.35
CA ALA A 568 3.33 10.93 -29.35
C ALA A 568 1.90 10.37 -29.35
N SER A 569 1.30 10.22 -30.52
CA SER A 569 0.00 9.54 -30.63
C SER A 569 -0.01 8.54 -31.78
N SER A 570 -0.57 7.36 -31.55
CA SER A 570 -0.71 6.32 -32.56
C SER A 570 -1.93 5.43 -32.25
N PRO A 571 -2.48 4.74 -33.25
CA PRO A 571 -3.23 3.52 -32.99
C PRO A 571 -2.37 2.54 -32.18
N PHE A 572 -2.99 1.80 -31.27
CA PHE A 572 -2.32 0.73 -30.53
C PHE A 572 -3.36 -0.32 -30.12
N LYS A 573 -3.30 -1.49 -30.76
CA LYS A 573 -4.23 -2.59 -30.54
C LYS A 573 -5.70 -2.11 -30.60
N ASP A 574 -6.43 -2.21 -29.49
CA ASP A 574 -7.86 -1.90 -29.36
C ASP A 574 -8.14 -0.45 -28.91
N CYS A 575 -7.14 0.44 -29.02
CA CYS A 575 -7.26 1.82 -28.55
C CYS A 575 -6.40 2.79 -29.36
N ARG A 576 -6.56 4.08 -29.05
CA ARG A 576 -5.58 5.09 -29.44
C ARG A 576 -4.69 5.39 -28.23
N ARG A 577 -3.39 5.20 -28.40
CA ARG A 577 -2.39 5.56 -27.39
C ARG A 577 -1.96 7.01 -27.58
N VAL A 578 -1.90 7.76 -26.48
CA VAL A 578 -1.27 9.09 -26.40
C VAL A 578 -0.26 9.05 -25.27
N GLN A 579 1.00 9.37 -25.56
CA GLN A 579 2.05 9.48 -24.55
C GLN A 579 2.68 10.87 -24.58
N GLU A 580 2.87 11.47 -23.41
CA GLU A 580 3.53 12.77 -23.26
C GLU A 580 4.83 12.60 -22.45
N VAL A 581 5.92 13.22 -22.92
CA VAL A 581 7.20 13.35 -22.23
C VAL A 581 7.43 14.82 -21.96
N MET A 582 7.54 15.22 -20.69
CA MET A 582 7.74 16.61 -20.28
C MET A 582 9.05 16.80 -19.52
N LEU A 583 9.86 17.73 -20.01
CA LEU A 583 11.02 18.28 -19.32
C LEU A 583 10.64 19.61 -18.68
N ILE A 584 11.00 19.78 -17.42
CA ILE A 584 10.80 21.03 -16.68
C ILE A 584 12.16 21.70 -16.54
N ARG A 585 12.25 22.99 -16.88
CA ARG A 585 13.50 23.74 -16.76
C ARG A 585 13.92 23.85 -15.30
N GLY A 586 15.22 23.80 -15.04
CA GLY A 586 15.74 23.87 -13.67
C GLY A 586 15.45 22.64 -12.80
N GLN A 587 14.75 21.61 -13.31
CA GLN A 587 14.39 20.39 -12.57
C GLN A 587 15.07 19.13 -13.13
N ARG A 588 15.53 18.27 -12.22
CA ARG A 588 16.04 16.92 -12.54
C ARG A 588 14.90 15.89 -12.58
N ARG A 589 13.78 16.25 -13.20
CA ARG A 589 12.59 15.39 -13.34
C ARG A 589 12.14 15.36 -14.79
N ILE A 590 11.77 14.17 -15.26
CA ILE A 590 11.08 13.94 -16.52
C ILE A 590 9.71 13.37 -16.17
N GLU A 591 8.65 13.98 -16.68
CA GLU A 591 7.28 13.50 -16.45
C GLU A 591 6.78 12.73 -17.66
N PHE A 592 6.09 11.63 -17.38
CA PHE A 592 5.48 10.77 -18.38
C PHE A 592 3.98 10.68 -18.12
N THR A 593 3.20 10.77 -19.19
CA THR A 593 1.76 10.51 -19.15
C THR A 593 1.42 9.53 -20.26
N THR A 594 0.57 8.54 -19.99
CA THR A 594 0.09 7.58 -20.98
C THR A 594 -1.42 7.47 -20.87
N ASP A 595 -2.11 7.81 -21.95
CA ASP A 595 -3.56 7.67 -22.09
C ASP A 595 -3.90 6.57 -23.11
N LEU A 596 -4.75 5.63 -22.71
CA LEU A 596 -5.35 4.64 -23.60
C LEU A 596 -6.77 5.09 -23.95
N VAL A 597 -6.88 5.91 -24.98
CA VAL A 597 -8.14 6.55 -25.38
C VAL A 597 -9.04 5.53 -26.08
N GLY A 598 -10.24 5.34 -25.52
CA GLY A 598 -11.24 4.43 -26.06
C GLY A 598 -10.87 2.95 -25.95
N TYR A 599 -10.10 2.57 -24.92
CA TYR A 599 -9.70 1.19 -24.70
C TYR A 599 -10.88 0.24 -24.50
N ARG A 600 -10.89 -0.86 -25.26
CA ARG A 600 -11.91 -1.92 -25.21
C ARG A 600 -11.30 -3.34 -25.18
N GLY A 601 -10.00 -3.44 -24.96
CA GLY A 601 -9.30 -4.72 -24.91
C GLY A 601 -9.68 -5.53 -23.68
N LYS A 602 -9.44 -6.84 -23.73
CA LYS A 602 -9.64 -7.80 -22.64
C LYS A 602 -8.43 -8.72 -22.56
N GLU A 603 -8.18 -9.33 -21.40
CA GLU A 603 -7.19 -10.41 -21.23
C GLU A 603 -5.75 -10.01 -21.58
N HIS A 604 -5.37 -8.78 -21.25
CA HIS A 604 -4.02 -8.27 -21.52
C HIS A 604 -3.49 -7.47 -20.34
N LEU A 605 -2.25 -7.76 -19.98
CA LEU A 605 -1.45 -6.97 -19.06
C LEU A 605 -0.68 -5.90 -19.85
N HIS A 606 -0.92 -4.63 -19.55
CA HIS A 606 -0.17 -3.52 -20.13
C HIS A 606 0.97 -3.09 -19.22
N VAL A 607 2.18 -2.98 -19.77
CA VAL A 607 3.37 -2.52 -19.05
C VAL A 607 4.06 -1.39 -19.80
N ILE A 608 4.66 -0.46 -19.06
CA ILE A 608 5.59 0.54 -19.62
C ILE A 608 7.02 0.07 -19.37
N ALA A 609 7.83 -0.05 -20.41
CA ALA A 609 9.20 -0.54 -20.33
C ALA A 609 10.24 0.59 -20.43
N PHE A 610 11.26 0.50 -19.57
CA PHE A 610 12.45 1.36 -19.58
C PHE A 610 13.71 0.48 -19.58
N PRO A 611 14.31 0.19 -20.74
CA PRO A 611 15.57 -0.54 -20.82
C PRO A 611 16.72 0.38 -20.40
N VAL A 612 17.10 0.33 -19.12
CA VAL A 612 18.14 1.20 -18.54
C VAL A 612 19.54 0.59 -18.61
N ALA A 613 20.55 1.42 -18.87
CA ALA A 613 21.96 1.03 -18.99
C ALA A 613 22.72 1.12 -17.65
N VAL A 614 22.17 0.52 -16.58
CA VAL A 614 22.78 0.55 -15.23
C VAL A 614 23.45 -0.80 -14.90
N ALA A 615 24.78 -0.83 -14.95
CA ALA A 615 25.55 -2.03 -14.64
C ALA A 615 25.55 -2.34 -13.13
N GLY A 616 25.33 -3.61 -12.76
CA GLY A 616 25.41 -4.08 -11.36
C GLY A 616 24.32 -3.59 -10.41
N GLY A 617 23.36 -2.79 -10.88
CA GLY A 617 22.25 -2.30 -10.08
C GLY A 617 21.30 -3.44 -9.65
N VAL A 618 20.78 -3.39 -8.44
CA VAL A 618 19.73 -4.25 -7.89
C VAL A 618 18.45 -3.44 -7.66
N PRO A 619 17.25 -4.00 -7.87
CA PRO A 619 16.01 -3.29 -7.66
C PRO A 619 15.81 -2.90 -6.19
N VAL A 620 15.60 -1.62 -5.93
CA VAL A 620 15.25 -1.06 -4.62
C VAL A 620 13.85 -0.48 -4.72
N PHE A 621 12.94 -0.94 -3.86
CA PHE A 621 11.55 -0.54 -3.86
C PHE A 621 11.26 0.32 -2.62
N ASP A 622 10.52 1.40 -2.81
CA ASP A 622 9.88 2.13 -1.71
C ASP A 622 8.84 1.25 -1.02
N ASP A 623 8.93 1.17 0.30
CA ASP A 623 7.98 0.49 1.17
C ASP A 623 7.53 1.48 2.26
N ARG A 624 6.64 1.06 3.16
CA ARG A 624 6.10 1.95 4.20
C ARG A 624 7.18 2.22 5.22
N PHE A 625 7.55 3.49 5.37
CA PHE A 625 8.58 3.95 6.31
C PHE A 625 9.96 3.32 6.10
N GLY A 626 10.30 2.97 4.85
CA GLY A 626 11.62 2.46 4.48
C GLY A 626 11.71 2.04 3.03
N CYS A 627 12.80 1.39 2.65
CA CYS A 627 12.96 0.80 1.32
C CYS A 627 13.54 -0.61 1.44
N VAL A 628 13.27 -1.45 0.44
CA VAL A 628 13.71 -2.85 0.41
C VAL A 628 14.30 -3.25 -0.93
N VAL A 629 15.38 -4.01 -0.88
CA VAL A 629 16.02 -4.61 -2.04
C VAL A 629 15.29 -5.91 -2.40
N LYS A 630 14.91 -6.00 -3.67
CA LYS A 630 14.22 -7.17 -4.23
C LYS A 630 15.11 -7.87 -5.26
N ARG A 631 14.75 -9.11 -5.60
CA ARG A 631 15.46 -9.90 -6.60
C ARG A 631 15.09 -9.45 -8.02
N LYS A 632 16.03 -9.56 -8.96
CA LYS A 632 15.75 -9.38 -10.38
C LYS A 632 14.88 -10.52 -10.90
N SER A 633 14.04 -10.23 -11.90
CA SER A 633 13.33 -11.25 -12.67
C SER A 633 14.32 -12.20 -13.35
N ARG A 634 14.02 -13.51 -13.39
CA ARG A 634 14.77 -14.47 -14.20
C ARG A 634 14.34 -14.49 -15.68
N GLY A 635 13.09 -14.13 -15.96
CA GLY A 635 12.52 -14.05 -17.31
C GLY A 635 12.21 -12.63 -17.77
N TYR A 636 12.19 -12.41 -19.09
CA TYR A 636 11.77 -11.15 -19.69
C TYR A 636 10.25 -11.15 -19.93
N MET A 637 9.54 -10.27 -19.21
CA MET A 637 8.09 -10.09 -19.33
C MET A 637 7.30 -11.41 -19.19
N ASP A 638 7.72 -12.22 -18.24
CA ASP A 638 7.08 -13.49 -17.87
C ASP A 638 6.58 -13.35 -16.44
N PHE A 639 5.26 -13.18 -16.28
CA PHE A 639 4.60 -12.95 -15.00
C PHE A 639 3.58 -14.06 -14.81
N ARG A 640 3.97 -15.12 -14.09
CA ARG A 640 3.10 -16.25 -13.76
C ARG A 640 3.13 -16.47 -12.27
N THR A 641 2.18 -15.86 -11.57
CA THR A 641 2.02 -15.95 -10.12
C THR A 641 0.74 -16.68 -9.78
N TRP A 642 0.74 -17.39 -8.65
CA TRP A 642 -0.48 -17.95 -8.08
C TRP A 642 -0.32 -18.10 -6.57
N GLN A 643 -1.15 -17.39 -5.81
CA GLN A 643 -1.11 -17.30 -4.36
C GLN A 643 0.31 -16.89 -3.90
N TRP A 644 1.01 -17.74 -3.15
CA TRP A 644 2.40 -17.52 -2.71
C TRP A 644 3.45 -18.02 -3.70
N ARG A 645 3.04 -18.60 -4.84
CA ARG A 645 3.96 -19.20 -5.82
C ARG A 645 4.31 -18.22 -6.92
N ASN A 646 5.58 -18.27 -7.32
CA ASN A 646 6.10 -17.56 -8.47
C ASN A 646 6.64 -18.59 -9.46
N TYR A 647 5.89 -18.89 -10.51
CA TYR A 647 6.28 -19.91 -11.49
C TYR A 647 7.29 -19.40 -12.51
N SER A 648 7.35 -18.08 -12.73
CA SER A 648 8.29 -17.45 -13.66
C SER A 648 9.54 -16.86 -13.00
N ASP A 649 9.66 -16.99 -11.67
CA ASP A 649 10.66 -16.28 -10.86
C ASP A 649 10.72 -14.77 -11.22
N CYS A 650 9.56 -14.14 -11.43
CA CYS A 650 9.46 -12.73 -11.77
C CYS A 650 9.77 -11.82 -10.57
N GLY A 651 10.37 -10.67 -10.88
CA GLY A 651 10.61 -9.56 -9.97
C GLY A 651 9.46 -8.56 -9.93
N ALA A 652 8.25 -8.91 -10.40
CA ALA A 652 7.07 -8.05 -10.24
C ALA A 652 6.76 -7.95 -8.75
N ARG A 653 6.55 -6.73 -8.24
CA ARG A 653 6.32 -6.43 -6.82
C ARG A 653 5.40 -5.23 -6.74
N GLN A 654 4.69 -5.12 -5.62
CA GLN A 654 3.87 -3.95 -5.34
C GLN A 654 4.79 -2.81 -4.90
N LEU A 655 4.51 -1.61 -5.37
CA LEU A 655 5.34 -0.43 -5.13
C LEU A 655 4.51 0.65 -4.46
N TYR A 656 5.08 1.32 -3.45
CA TYR A 656 4.42 2.46 -2.83
C TYR A 656 4.55 3.75 -3.65
N GLN A 657 5.76 4.30 -3.83
CA GLN A 657 5.94 5.56 -4.59
C GLN A 657 7.03 5.52 -5.67
N TRP A 658 8.17 4.86 -5.42
CA TRP A 658 9.31 4.90 -6.33
C TRP A 658 10.12 3.60 -6.34
N ILE A 659 10.64 3.25 -7.51
CA ILE A 659 11.59 2.16 -7.69
C ILE A 659 12.92 2.73 -8.18
N ASP A 660 14.02 2.15 -7.71
CA ASP A 660 15.38 2.47 -8.14
C ASP A 660 16.12 1.19 -8.56
N LEU A 661 17.17 1.35 -9.37
CA LEU A 661 18.07 0.28 -9.76
C LEU A 661 19.49 0.63 -9.30
N SER A 662 19.82 0.27 -8.05
CA SER A 662 21.05 0.68 -7.38
C SER A 662 21.62 -0.42 -6.46
N GLY A 663 21.65 -0.21 -5.14
CA GLY A 663 22.12 -1.16 -4.14
C GLY A 663 22.11 -0.54 -2.75
N SER A 664 21.51 -1.22 -1.76
CA SER A 664 21.46 -0.70 -0.39
C SER A 664 22.67 -1.08 0.46
N VAL A 665 23.29 -2.23 0.15
CA VAL A 665 24.48 -2.75 0.83
C VAL A 665 25.47 -3.27 -0.20
N LYS A 666 26.74 -2.87 -0.03
CA LYS A 666 27.89 -3.44 -0.72
C LYS A 666 28.70 -4.25 0.29
N LEU A 667 28.82 -5.57 0.06
CA LEU A 667 29.73 -6.42 0.83
C LEU A 667 31.08 -6.46 0.15
N THR A 668 32.15 -6.19 0.91
CA THR A 668 33.53 -6.40 0.49
C THR A 668 34.05 -7.68 1.13
N LEU A 669 34.49 -8.62 0.30
CA LEU A 669 35.04 -9.90 0.72
C LEU A 669 36.53 -9.74 1.07
N GLY A 670 37.08 -10.71 1.81
CA GLY A 670 38.49 -10.68 2.25
C GLY A 670 39.51 -10.68 1.12
N ASP A 671 39.11 -11.06 -0.09
CA ASP A 671 39.91 -11.02 -1.32
C ASP A 671 39.79 -9.69 -2.09
N GLY A 672 39.05 -8.71 -1.55
CA GLY A 672 38.82 -7.40 -2.15
C GLY A 672 37.68 -7.34 -3.17
N GLN A 673 37.04 -8.47 -3.51
CA GLN A 673 35.84 -8.45 -4.34
C GLN A 673 34.71 -7.73 -3.62
N ALA A 674 33.87 -7.02 -4.37
CA ALA A 674 32.72 -6.36 -3.78
C ALA A 674 31.44 -6.54 -4.60
N VAL A 675 30.36 -6.86 -3.90
CA VAL A 675 29.06 -7.19 -4.50
C VAL A 675 27.94 -6.41 -3.83
N ASN A 676 27.01 -5.90 -4.64
CA ASN A 676 25.74 -5.40 -4.14
C ASN A 676 24.90 -6.60 -3.70
N VAL A 677 24.34 -6.54 -2.49
CA VAL A 677 23.57 -7.65 -1.92
C VAL A 677 22.08 -7.40 -2.09
N GLY A 678 21.39 -8.37 -2.67
CA GLY A 678 19.93 -8.43 -2.71
C GLY A 678 19.36 -9.31 -1.59
N SER A 679 18.07 -9.65 -1.67
CA SER A 679 17.42 -10.51 -0.68
C SER A 679 18.13 -11.88 -0.55
N THR A 680 18.65 -12.17 0.64
CA THR A 680 19.63 -13.24 0.90
C THR A 680 19.13 -14.24 1.93
N ALA A 681 19.52 -15.51 1.77
CA ALA A 681 19.42 -16.51 2.84
C ALA A 681 20.80 -16.76 3.44
N MET A 682 20.90 -16.78 4.77
CA MET A 682 22.11 -17.15 5.49
C MET A 682 21.98 -18.60 5.96
N VAL A 683 22.86 -19.46 5.47
CA VAL A 683 22.87 -20.88 5.84
C VAL A 683 23.86 -21.09 6.97
N ILE A 684 23.41 -21.59 8.11
CA ILE A 684 24.24 -21.88 9.29
C ILE A 684 24.02 -23.31 9.78
N ARG A 685 24.96 -23.83 10.57
CA ARG A 685 24.70 -25.06 11.32
C ARG A 685 23.77 -24.77 12.51
N PRO A 686 22.93 -25.72 12.94
CA PRO A 686 22.02 -25.53 14.07
C PRO A 686 22.82 -25.49 15.40
N ASP A 687 23.30 -24.31 15.74
CA ASP A 687 24.12 -24.00 16.91
C ASP A 687 23.73 -22.63 17.48
N ARG A 688 23.62 -22.53 18.81
CA ARG A 688 23.10 -21.32 19.46
C ARG A 688 24.03 -20.11 19.35
N ASP A 689 25.35 -20.32 19.37
CA ASP A 689 26.30 -19.22 19.30
C ASP A 689 26.37 -18.70 17.86
N LEU A 690 26.33 -19.60 16.87
CA LEU A 690 26.20 -19.22 15.46
C LEU A 690 24.89 -18.48 15.19
N GLU A 691 23.77 -18.91 15.80
CA GLU A 691 22.48 -18.24 15.63
C GLU A 691 22.48 -16.83 16.21
N ALA A 692 23.11 -16.61 17.37
CA ALA A 692 23.27 -15.27 17.93
C ALA A 692 24.11 -14.34 17.05
N VAL A 693 25.16 -14.84 16.40
CA VAL A 693 25.96 -14.07 15.44
C VAL A 693 25.18 -13.81 14.16
N ALA A 694 24.47 -14.81 13.66
CA ALA A 694 23.63 -14.71 12.47
C ALA A 694 22.50 -13.69 12.68
N ASP A 695 21.84 -13.69 13.83
CA ASP A 695 20.80 -12.71 14.18
C ASP A 695 21.33 -11.28 14.10
N ARG A 696 22.53 -11.01 14.62
CA ARG A 696 23.15 -9.67 14.54
C ARG A 696 23.43 -9.23 13.11
N LEU A 697 23.87 -10.17 12.25
CA LEU A 697 24.09 -9.88 10.83
C LEU A 697 22.76 -9.69 10.09
N GLN A 698 21.75 -10.49 10.42
CA GLN A 698 20.39 -10.36 9.89
C GLN A 698 19.83 -8.98 10.20
N GLU A 699 19.95 -8.51 11.45
CA GLU A 699 19.53 -7.17 11.86
C GLU A 699 20.24 -6.07 11.09
N ALA A 700 21.56 -6.18 10.92
CA ALA A 700 22.33 -5.20 10.15
C ALA A 700 21.90 -5.13 8.69
N LEU A 701 21.64 -6.28 8.05
CA LEU A 701 21.19 -6.36 6.65
C LEU A 701 19.76 -5.84 6.49
N VAL A 702 18.84 -6.27 7.34
CA VAL A 702 17.44 -5.84 7.32
C VAL A 702 17.32 -4.36 7.63
N GLY A 703 18.14 -3.83 8.53
CA GLY A 703 18.25 -2.40 8.81
C GLY A 703 18.79 -1.55 7.65
N LYS A 704 19.29 -2.20 6.58
CA LYS A 704 19.65 -1.58 5.31
C LYS A 704 18.70 -2.00 4.18
N GLY A 705 17.50 -2.46 4.51
CA GLY A 705 16.50 -2.86 3.53
C GLY A 705 16.85 -4.14 2.78
N VAL A 706 17.74 -4.99 3.28
CA VAL A 706 18.05 -6.29 2.66
C VAL A 706 17.28 -7.39 3.39
N PRO A 707 16.19 -7.93 2.81
CA PRO A 707 15.49 -9.04 3.45
C PRO A 707 16.42 -10.23 3.61
N CYS A 708 16.48 -10.77 4.82
CA CYS A 708 17.43 -11.78 5.22
C CYS A 708 16.75 -12.87 6.07
N THR A 709 17.01 -14.14 5.77
CA THR A 709 16.48 -15.29 6.53
C THR A 709 17.58 -16.26 6.90
N ILE A 710 17.57 -16.73 8.14
CA ILE A 710 18.45 -17.82 8.60
C ILE A 710 17.82 -19.15 8.21
N LEU A 711 18.57 -19.94 7.45
CA LEU A 711 18.28 -21.34 7.13
C LEU A 711 19.34 -22.21 7.81
N TYR A 712 18.96 -23.43 8.15
CA TYR A 712 19.92 -24.41 8.66
C TYR A 712 20.39 -25.32 7.54
N ASP A 713 21.67 -25.65 7.53
CA ASP A 713 22.21 -26.70 6.67
C ASP A 713 21.64 -28.05 7.14
N ASP A 714 20.56 -28.48 6.49
CA ASP A 714 19.87 -29.74 6.75
C ASP A 714 20.45 -30.91 5.93
N CYS A 715 21.52 -30.67 5.14
CA CYS A 715 22.21 -31.71 4.39
C CYS A 715 22.86 -32.78 5.29
N GLU A 716 23.05 -32.52 6.59
CA GLU A 716 23.48 -33.53 7.57
C GLU A 716 22.36 -34.50 8.00
N ARG A 717 21.07 -34.24 7.74
CA ARG A 717 20.00 -35.22 8.07
C ARG A 717 19.83 -36.31 7.01
N GLN A 718 20.44 -36.16 5.83
CA GLN A 718 20.40 -37.13 4.73
C GLN A 718 21.76 -37.80 4.44
N ARG A 719 22.79 -37.58 5.27
CA ARG A 719 24.04 -38.34 5.30
C ARG A 719 24.13 -39.10 6.63
#